data_AF-A0A6A3P752-F1
#
_entry.id   AF-A0A6A3P752-F1
#
_cell.length_a   1.000
_cell.length_b   1.000
_cell.length_c   1.000
_cell.angle_alpha   90.00
_cell.angle_beta   90.00
_cell.angle_gamma   90.00
#
_symmetry.space_group_name_H-M   'P 1'
#
loop_
_entity.id
_entity.type
_entity.pdbx_description
1 polymer ?
#
loop_
_entity_poly.entity_id
_entity_poly.type
_entity_poly.pdbx_seq_one_letter_code
_entity_poly.pdbx_strand_id
1 'polypeptide(L)'
;MKRRDSSSDAALRELERALDAFIATHVATAANALATMATKNGVEDVGDLNKPFVDEDDAGDVAVEAATNSVLKDVSSDMANFQRDLKRLQCLSSVITSTRRRRGPSSIVSIARLLLTWLQAVESSSAAAAASSSAVVGGALPPPSAAEAARAAELVQQQSPIDPVASWLVATLLRIAFRPPQTPSNVEISSNERAAVDELVALTAARCFLAFQRAWQADEETQRRARAESSGTLFSYLTMRKTKPKSQSSSGPTNALAVCLGCTTEAGVVWGHVLGLAVCLAPDVSRMKLQNEILARAAVWNATKPSTGSGDIAQHPYLKHLSHIRLVLAPSQAVPNATLSSRMSGAARWLRVVMPLLLKPHRSHVRSACAHLISQMLIRELDSLDRLELSVLYTSTGSDWSRCISDLHAAALRLTDCAKKKGRGRAQQHLEASSWSLRAVALALAPGEIFTRYWNDDTLALLRLQQQLNQDSSAGGAATYNVLPSLELSFTYMMHRHFLLRDSGAAKTGAPTSSDCEGTINTTQAWVFFSLQRLRPQTPSSASISSFTALKTIALPALVRVSRAIASYNMACTVQNHLRPLLSEPVRVGDPQMLIGLEALADLLSQNDRDDNTRLSFRVNSSDLLASRQMIGELVGRVLLACSTQIGHKLLTEVPAATKNRDALQLGELRHNTGDDDEEEHWKDPTQAVAVATFAAALALMPPLYAHLALSNEQKLRLLVRTSINAELSVHRRAHEALLALIGPQSPHSTDPPPPGAGMVVRELTDHIMRMNANNPVAVGDAAGAIVILRLLSDLLEPSRATTTRWESPQDRYAALIQVEAVAVYLLARGDDNIEAEQSLRVTALETLEVAHEARVACCEQPSVRSSVQLPLVDRPSVWTLLGDLDSDLKTAFFSFGPETAEDTRPDQPVDKHSAFRRLILDTTDRHSFRWSLCLARVFRSLARRAPDVIAYIWTDVVDKVAKLEPVLSVTPVPGDSLQQNQRELARWRNLALLATVSACPILQSPTRKTELSSFCSENASSCPSEPPSVAPSAMVATLHWVTLVLWHFRHYWRF
;
A
#
# COMPACT_ATOMS: atom_id res chain seq x y z
N MET A 1 23.66 -52.50 10.47
CA MET A 1 23.11 -51.40 9.64
C MET A 1 21.60 -51.56 9.35
N LYS A 2 20.71 -51.66 10.38
CA LYS A 2 19.24 -51.83 10.17
C LYS A 2 18.34 -50.98 11.10
N ARG A 3 18.89 -50.04 11.88
CA ARG A 3 18.13 -49.21 12.83
C ARG A 3 17.81 -47.77 12.34
N ARG A 4 18.22 -47.38 11.12
CA ARG A 4 18.07 -45.99 10.62
C ARG A 4 16.85 -45.75 9.71
N ASP A 5 16.20 -46.80 9.19
CA ASP A 5 15.05 -46.65 8.28
C ASP A 5 13.69 -46.58 9.01
N SER A 6 13.60 -47.11 10.23
CA SER A 6 12.35 -47.13 11.03
C SER A 6 11.85 -45.74 11.45
N SER A 7 12.76 -44.77 11.63
CA SER A 7 12.41 -43.40 12.03
C SER A 7 11.87 -42.56 10.86
N SER A 8 12.31 -42.80 9.62
CA SER A 8 11.76 -42.13 8.43
C SER A 8 10.34 -42.59 8.14
N ASP A 9 10.12 -43.90 8.18
CA ASP A 9 8.81 -44.48 7.91
C ASP A 9 7.80 -44.08 8.98
N ALA A 10 8.25 -43.86 10.22
CA ALA A 10 7.42 -43.31 11.29
C ALA A 10 7.02 -41.85 10.99
N ALA A 11 7.95 -41.01 10.52
CA ALA A 11 7.66 -39.62 10.18
C ALA A 11 6.74 -39.48 8.94
N LEU A 12 6.90 -40.35 7.94
CA LEU A 12 6.00 -40.39 6.78
C LEU A 12 4.60 -40.86 7.16
N ARG A 13 4.49 -41.90 8.00
CA ARG A 13 3.20 -42.34 8.56
C ARG A 13 2.54 -41.28 9.42
N GLU A 14 3.32 -40.49 10.16
CA GLU A 14 2.78 -39.38 10.94
C GLU A 14 2.27 -38.23 10.06
N LEU A 15 2.96 -37.95 8.95
CA LEU A 15 2.49 -36.99 7.96
C LEU A 15 1.17 -37.45 7.33
N GLU A 16 1.05 -38.73 6.97
CA GLU A 16 -0.19 -39.33 6.43
C GLU A 16 -1.36 -39.21 7.42
N ARG A 17 -1.16 -39.57 8.70
CA ARG A 17 -2.19 -39.41 9.74
C ARG A 17 -2.60 -37.96 9.95
N ALA A 18 -1.63 -37.04 9.92
CA ALA A 18 -1.89 -35.62 10.08
C ALA A 18 -2.69 -35.05 8.89
N LEU A 19 -2.47 -35.57 7.68
CA LEU A 19 -3.25 -35.22 6.48
C LEU A 19 -4.71 -35.69 6.60
N ASP A 20 -4.92 -36.94 7.02
CA ASP A 20 -6.26 -37.49 7.24
C ASP A 20 -7.02 -36.71 8.31
N ALA A 21 -6.35 -36.41 9.43
CA ALA A 21 -6.91 -35.61 10.51
C ALA A 21 -7.29 -34.21 10.04
N PHE A 22 -6.41 -33.55 9.27
CA PHE A 22 -6.65 -32.20 8.77
C PHE A 22 -7.82 -32.13 7.80
N ILE A 23 -7.94 -33.08 6.86
CA ILE A 23 -9.10 -33.12 5.97
C ILE A 23 -10.39 -33.40 6.76
N ALA A 24 -10.36 -34.32 7.73
CA ALA A 24 -11.53 -34.63 8.53
C ALA A 24 -12.05 -33.43 9.33
N THR A 25 -11.16 -32.54 9.82
CA THR A 25 -11.54 -31.42 10.68
C THR A 25 -11.76 -30.10 9.94
N HIS A 26 -10.98 -29.81 8.89
CA HIS A 26 -10.85 -28.45 8.36
C HIS A 26 -11.32 -28.24 6.91
N VAL A 27 -11.92 -29.24 6.24
CA VAL A 27 -12.33 -29.13 4.82
C VAL A 27 -13.29 -27.97 4.57
N ALA A 28 -14.30 -27.78 5.41
CA ALA A 28 -15.29 -26.71 5.24
C ALA A 28 -14.67 -25.32 5.43
N THR A 29 -13.85 -25.15 6.48
CA THR A 29 -13.13 -23.91 6.79
C THR A 29 -12.16 -23.55 5.66
N ALA A 30 -11.41 -24.52 5.16
CA ALA A 30 -10.50 -24.35 4.04
C ALA A 30 -11.24 -23.98 2.75
N ALA A 31 -12.35 -24.65 2.44
CA ALA A 31 -13.14 -24.37 1.25
C ALA A 31 -13.69 -22.94 1.25
N ASN A 32 -14.22 -22.48 2.38
CA ASN A 32 -14.73 -21.12 2.53
C ASN A 32 -13.61 -20.07 2.41
N ALA A 33 -12.44 -20.31 3.03
CA ALA A 33 -11.29 -19.42 2.93
C ALA A 33 -10.74 -19.31 1.50
N LEU A 34 -10.67 -20.42 0.77
CA LEU A 34 -10.22 -20.43 -0.62
C LEU A 34 -11.22 -19.76 -1.57
N ALA A 35 -12.52 -19.94 -1.32
CA ALA A 35 -13.56 -19.27 -2.11
C ALA A 35 -13.53 -17.75 -1.95
N THR A 36 -13.27 -17.23 -0.75
CA THR A 36 -13.12 -15.78 -0.54
C THR A 36 -11.86 -15.24 -1.22
N MET A 37 -10.74 -15.96 -1.19
CA MET A 37 -9.52 -15.60 -1.93
C MET A 37 -9.76 -15.51 -3.43
N ALA A 38 -10.47 -16.48 -4.01
CA ALA A 38 -10.82 -16.48 -5.44
C ALA A 38 -11.69 -15.28 -5.86
N THR A 39 -12.44 -14.67 -4.92
CA THR A 39 -13.25 -13.48 -5.19
C THR A 39 -12.52 -12.15 -5.00
N LYS A 40 -11.44 -12.11 -4.21
CA LYS A 40 -10.75 -10.86 -3.82
C LYS A 40 -9.56 -10.48 -4.71
N ASN A 41 -8.89 -11.41 -5.40
CA ASN A 41 -7.65 -11.09 -6.12
C ASN A 41 -7.65 -11.44 -7.63
N GLY A 42 -7.46 -10.40 -8.45
CA GLY A 42 -6.91 -10.46 -9.81
C GLY A 42 -5.44 -10.03 -9.88
N VAL A 43 -4.74 -9.89 -8.74
CA VAL A 43 -3.35 -9.43 -8.65
C VAL A 43 -2.50 -10.50 -7.96
N GLU A 44 -1.30 -10.71 -8.50
CA GLU A 44 -0.37 -11.84 -8.29
C GLU A 44 0.23 -12.02 -6.87
N ASP A 45 -0.47 -11.62 -5.80
CA ASP A 45 -0.12 -12.01 -4.42
C ASP A 45 -0.92 -13.26 -4.01
N VAL A 46 -0.54 -14.41 -4.56
CA VAL A 46 -1.19 -15.70 -4.28
C VAL A 46 -0.27 -16.61 -3.46
N GLY A 47 -0.79 -17.03 -2.30
CA GLY A 47 -0.39 -18.29 -1.68
C GLY A 47 0.32 -18.20 -0.32
N ASP A 48 0.05 -17.18 0.49
CA ASP A 48 0.41 -17.19 1.91
C ASP A 48 -0.81 -17.04 2.81
N LEU A 49 -1.46 -18.18 3.09
CA LEU A 49 -2.22 -18.41 4.35
C LEU A 49 -1.32 -18.30 5.61
N ASN A 50 -0.05 -17.92 5.42
CA ASN A 50 0.90 -17.61 6.48
C ASN A 50 0.77 -16.20 7.04
N LYS A 51 0.13 -15.26 6.31
CA LYS A 51 -0.30 -14.00 6.91
C LYS A 51 -1.43 -14.32 7.90
N PRO A 52 -1.30 -13.96 9.19
CA PRO A 52 -2.41 -14.13 10.13
C PRO A 52 -3.63 -13.40 9.57
N PHE A 53 -4.79 -14.07 9.59
CA PHE A 53 -6.06 -13.37 9.47
C PHE A 53 -6.18 -12.61 10.78
N VAL A 54 -5.78 -11.34 10.79
CA VAL A 54 -6.26 -10.42 11.82
C VAL A 54 -7.62 -10.00 11.27
N ASP A 55 -8.68 -10.57 11.85
CA ASP A 55 -10.00 -9.99 11.71
C ASP A 55 -9.93 -8.62 12.41
N GLU A 56 -9.65 -7.58 11.65
CA GLU A 56 -10.15 -6.24 11.98
C GLU A 56 -11.66 -6.29 11.76
N ASP A 57 -12.39 -6.71 12.80
CA ASP A 57 -13.59 -6.02 13.28
C ASP A 57 -14.25 -6.77 14.44
N ASP A 58 -14.60 -5.97 15.45
CA ASP A 58 -15.56 -6.19 16.53
C ASP A 58 -15.31 -7.25 17.61
N ALA A 59 -14.71 -6.79 18.73
CA ALA A 59 -15.14 -7.22 20.06
C ALA A 59 -15.00 -6.12 21.13
N GLY A 60 -16.10 -5.42 21.39
CA GLY A 60 -16.38 -4.58 22.56
C GLY A 60 -17.45 -3.54 22.21
N ASP A 61 -18.75 -3.76 22.39
CA ASP A 61 -19.41 -4.18 23.63
C ASP A 61 -20.71 -4.98 23.41
N VAL A 62 -21.01 -5.84 24.39
CA VAL A 62 -22.17 -6.73 24.46
C VAL A 62 -23.31 -6.09 25.25
N ALA A 63 -24.47 -5.94 24.60
CA ALA A 63 -25.85 -6.20 25.10
C ALA A 63 -26.79 -5.45 24.14
N VAL A 64 -27.56 -6.09 23.25
CA VAL A 64 -28.71 -6.97 23.53
C VAL A 64 -28.99 -7.80 22.25
N GLU A 65 -28.88 -9.12 22.35
CA GLU A 65 -29.71 -10.18 21.74
C GLU A 65 -28.91 -11.50 21.67
N ALA A 66 -29.11 -12.35 22.68
CA ALA A 66 -28.29 -13.50 23.04
C ALA A 66 -28.52 -14.77 22.18
N ALA A 67 -28.66 -14.64 20.86
CA ALA A 67 -28.84 -15.81 19.97
C ALA A 67 -27.89 -15.87 18.75
N THR A 68 -27.13 -14.81 18.46
CA THR A 68 -26.26 -14.73 17.26
C THR A 68 -24.76 -14.74 17.58
N ASN A 69 -24.36 -14.56 18.86
CA ASN A 69 -22.95 -14.46 19.27
C ASN A 69 -22.22 -15.78 19.56
N SER A 70 -22.89 -16.95 19.53
CA SER A 70 -22.15 -18.22 19.59
C SER A 70 -21.48 -18.56 18.26
N VAL A 71 -22.07 -18.15 17.14
CA VAL A 71 -21.61 -18.53 15.79
C VAL A 71 -20.36 -17.74 15.37
N LEU A 72 -20.22 -16.48 15.77
CA LEU A 72 -19.06 -15.64 15.39
C LEU A 72 -17.79 -15.95 16.20
N LYS A 73 -17.92 -16.32 17.48
CA LYS A 73 -16.78 -16.74 18.32
C LYS A 73 -16.19 -18.10 17.92
N ASP A 74 -17.05 -19.02 17.48
CA ASP A 74 -16.60 -20.34 17.01
C ASP A 74 -15.78 -20.20 15.71
N VAL A 75 -16.19 -19.33 14.78
CA VAL A 75 -15.52 -19.11 13.48
C VAL A 75 -14.09 -18.55 13.61
N SER A 76 -13.83 -17.62 14.54
CA SER A 76 -12.47 -17.07 14.74
C SER A 76 -11.52 -18.08 15.40
N SER A 77 -12.05 -18.92 16.32
CA SER A 77 -11.29 -20.00 16.93
C SER A 77 -10.94 -21.12 15.94
N ASP A 78 -11.87 -21.46 15.04
CA ASP A 78 -11.70 -22.47 14.01
C ASP A 78 -10.68 -22.04 12.94
N MET A 79 -10.68 -20.77 12.54
CA MET A 79 -9.68 -20.23 11.61
C MET A 79 -8.27 -20.23 12.22
N ALA A 80 -8.13 -19.85 13.50
CA ALA A 80 -6.86 -19.90 14.21
C ALA A 80 -6.34 -21.35 14.38
N ASN A 81 -7.25 -22.30 14.64
CA ASN A 81 -6.94 -23.74 14.71
C ASN A 81 -6.50 -24.28 13.34
N PHE A 82 -7.23 -23.93 12.27
CA PHE A 82 -6.89 -24.26 10.89
C PHE A 82 -5.49 -23.75 10.51
N GLN A 83 -5.16 -22.48 10.77
CA GLN A 83 -3.85 -21.92 10.47
C GLN A 83 -2.73 -22.58 11.25
N ARG A 84 -2.96 -22.91 12.53
CA ARG A 84 -1.99 -23.62 13.37
C ARG A 84 -1.70 -25.01 12.83
N ASP A 85 -2.73 -25.77 12.48
CA ASP A 85 -2.58 -27.14 11.99
C ASP A 85 -2.00 -27.18 10.56
N LEU A 86 -2.34 -26.20 9.72
CA LEU A 86 -1.70 -26.01 8.42
C LEU A 86 -0.20 -25.74 8.58
N LYS A 87 0.18 -24.82 9.48
CA LYS A 87 1.60 -24.55 9.80
C LYS A 87 2.31 -25.79 10.33
N ARG A 88 1.65 -26.62 11.15
CA ARG A 88 2.21 -27.90 11.62
C ARG A 88 2.48 -28.86 10.47
N LEU A 89 1.54 -29.04 9.53
CA LEU A 89 1.74 -29.87 8.34
C LEU A 89 2.88 -29.37 7.46
N GLN A 90 2.95 -28.05 7.26
CA GLN A 90 4.04 -27.40 6.50
C GLN A 90 5.40 -27.61 7.19
N CYS A 91 5.45 -27.47 8.51
CA CYS A 91 6.65 -27.75 9.31
C CYS A 91 7.05 -29.22 9.24
N LEU A 92 6.11 -30.17 9.35
CA LEU A 92 6.40 -31.60 9.20
C LEU A 92 6.98 -31.91 7.82
N SER A 93 6.36 -31.41 6.74
CA SER A 93 6.90 -31.53 5.38
C SER A 93 8.30 -30.92 5.27
N SER A 94 8.52 -29.72 5.81
CA SER A 94 9.81 -29.04 5.83
C SER A 94 10.88 -29.77 6.65
N VAL A 95 10.53 -30.35 7.79
CA VAL A 95 11.47 -31.09 8.65
C VAL A 95 11.90 -32.39 7.98
N ILE A 96 10.97 -33.16 7.43
CA ILE A 96 11.30 -34.42 6.74
C ILE A 96 12.16 -34.12 5.49
N THR A 97 11.85 -33.04 4.75
CA THR A 97 12.64 -32.63 3.58
C THR A 97 14.03 -32.09 3.95
N SER A 98 14.15 -31.23 4.99
CA SER A 98 15.41 -30.59 5.42
C SER A 98 16.43 -31.54 6.05
N THR A 99 16.04 -32.77 6.42
CA THR A 99 17.00 -33.86 6.70
C THR A 99 17.88 -34.25 5.50
N ARG A 100 17.70 -33.59 4.35
CA ARG A 100 18.49 -33.66 3.11
C ARG A 100 20.01 -33.73 3.30
N ARG A 101 20.56 -33.06 4.32
CA ARG A 101 22.01 -33.10 4.62
C ARG A 101 22.56 -34.50 4.92
N ARG A 102 21.72 -35.48 5.29
CA ARG A 102 22.13 -36.86 5.61
C ARG A 102 21.63 -37.92 4.63
N ARG A 103 20.64 -37.64 3.78
CA ARG A 103 19.93 -38.66 2.95
C ARG A 103 19.82 -38.34 1.45
N GLY A 104 20.31 -37.18 0.99
CA GLY A 104 20.25 -36.83 -0.44
C GLY A 104 18.82 -36.59 -0.96
N PRO A 105 18.58 -36.65 -2.29
CA PRO A 105 17.27 -36.39 -2.91
C PRO A 105 16.19 -37.46 -2.62
N SER A 106 16.57 -38.59 -2.01
CA SER A 106 15.66 -39.69 -1.66
C SER A 106 14.50 -39.26 -0.73
N SER A 107 14.72 -38.31 0.19
CA SER A 107 13.69 -37.83 1.12
C SER A 107 12.56 -37.08 0.40
N ILE A 108 12.89 -36.32 -0.65
CA ILE A 108 11.93 -35.59 -1.47
C ILE A 108 11.05 -36.58 -2.23
N VAL A 109 11.66 -37.64 -2.80
CA VAL A 109 10.95 -38.68 -3.52
C VAL A 109 9.95 -39.41 -2.62
N SER A 110 10.35 -39.78 -1.40
CA SER A 110 9.46 -40.48 -0.47
C SER A 110 8.25 -39.64 -0.06
N ILE A 111 8.44 -38.37 0.28
CA ILE A 111 7.35 -37.47 0.68
C ILE A 111 6.43 -37.16 -0.49
N ALA A 112 7.00 -36.83 -1.65
CA ALA A 112 6.20 -36.46 -2.80
C ALA A 112 5.41 -37.66 -3.36
N ARG A 113 5.98 -38.88 -3.32
CA ARG A 113 5.21 -40.10 -3.62
C ARG A 113 4.07 -40.28 -2.64
N LEU A 114 4.31 -40.19 -1.32
CA LEU A 114 3.27 -40.29 -0.30
C LEU A 114 2.13 -39.29 -0.54
N LEU A 115 2.46 -38.02 -0.77
CA LEU A 115 1.47 -36.96 -1.01
C LEU A 115 0.64 -37.21 -2.27
N LEU A 116 1.27 -37.65 -3.36
CA LEU A 116 0.56 -37.97 -4.61
C LEU A 116 -0.31 -39.23 -4.49
N THR A 117 0.19 -40.27 -3.81
CA THR A 117 -0.59 -41.50 -3.58
C THR A 117 -1.76 -41.25 -2.63
N TRP A 118 -1.56 -40.43 -1.61
CA TRP A 118 -2.62 -40.05 -0.68
C TRP A 118 -3.71 -39.24 -1.39
N LEU A 119 -3.33 -38.25 -2.21
CA LEU A 119 -4.30 -37.49 -3.01
C LEU A 119 -5.11 -38.42 -3.93
N GLN A 120 -4.45 -39.37 -4.59
CA GLN A 120 -5.13 -40.34 -5.44
C GLN A 120 -6.08 -41.24 -4.64
N ALA A 121 -5.72 -41.63 -3.41
CA ALA A 121 -6.56 -42.43 -2.53
C ALA A 121 -7.82 -41.65 -2.10
N VAL A 122 -7.66 -40.39 -1.67
CA VAL A 122 -8.77 -39.49 -1.31
C VAL A 122 -9.73 -39.30 -2.48
N GLU A 123 -9.20 -39.05 -3.68
CA GLU A 123 -10.02 -38.90 -4.90
C GLU A 123 -10.73 -40.18 -5.33
N SER A 124 -10.08 -41.33 -5.16
CA SER A 124 -10.72 -42.62 -5.45
C SER A 124 -11.86 -42.93 -4.47
N SER A 125 -11.70 -42.54 -3.20
CA SER A 125 -12.72 -42.69 -2.16
C SER A 125 -13.90 -41.74 -2.41
N SER A 126 -13.64 -40.47 -2.75
CA SER A 126 -14.68 -39.50 -3.06
C SER A 126 -15.44 -39.88 -4.34
N ALA A 127 -14.75 -40.37 -5.37
CA ALA A 127 -15.37 -40.87 -6.59
C ALA A 127 -16.24 -42.11 -6.33
N ALA A 128 -15.79 -43.04 -5.48
CA ALA A 128 -16.58 -44.20 -5.07
C ALA A 128 -17.85 -43.78 -4.33
N ALA A 129 -17.75 -42.84 -3.38
CA ALA A 129 -18.90 -42.30 -2.66
C ALA A 129 -19.90 -41.60 -3.61
N ALA A 130 -19.41 -40.82 -4.57
CA ALA A 130 -20.23 -40.15 -5.58
C ALA A 130 -20.95 -41.16 -6.50
N ALA A 131 -20.25 -42.20 -6.97
CA ALA A 131 -20.83 -43.27 -7.78
C ALA A 131 -21.92 -44.05 -7.01
N SER A 132 -21.69 -44.34 -5.73
CA SER A 132 -22.69 -44.96 -4.85
C SER A 132 -23.93 -44.08 -4.67
N SER A 133 -23.78 -42.75 -4.56
CA SER A 133 -24.92 -41.84 -4.47
C SER A 133 -25.70 -41.70 -5.79
N SER A 134 -25.03 -41.75 -6.94
CA SER A 134 -25.64 -41.71 -8.27
C SER A 134 -26.42 -42.98 -8.60
N ALA A 135 -25.97 -44.14 -8.14
CA ALA A 135 -26.64 -45.43 -8.35
C ALA A 135 -28.01 -45.52 -7.64
N VAL A 136 -28.23 -44.72 -6.59
CA VAL A 136 -29.49 -44.68 -5.83
C VAL A 136 -30.57 -43.86 -6.55
N VAL A 137 -30.20 -42.93 -7.45
CA VAL A 137 -31.15 -42.03 -8.13
C VAL A 137 -31.60 -42.57 -9.49
N GLY A 138 -30.78 -43.41 -10.15
CA GLY A 138 -31.09 -44.03 -11.45
C GLY A 138 -31.73 -45.41 -11.30
N GLY A 139 -32.95 -45.48 -10.76
CA GLY A 139 -33.73 -46.72 -10.76
C GLY A 139 -34.02 -47.19 -12.19
N ALA A 140 -33.71 -48.47 -12.46
CA ALA A 140 -34.02 -49.24 -13.66
C ALA A 140 -33.09 -49.09 -14.88
N LEU A 141 -31.96 -49.81 -14.87
CA LEU A 141 -31.35 -50.50 -16.03
C LEU A 141 -30.37 -51.57 -15.48
N PRO A 142 -30.17 -52.72 -16.17
CA PRO A 142 -29.28 -53.77 -15.70
C PRO A 142 -27.82 -53.29 -15.66
N PRO A 143 -26.97 -53.85 -14.77
CA PRO A 143 -25.59 -53.42 -14.63
C PRO A 143 -24.84 -53.60 -15.96
N PRO A 144 -24.04 -52.61 -16.40
CA PRO A 144 -23.22 -52.75 -17.60
C PRO A 144 -22.25 -53.92 -17.43
N SER A 145 -21.88 -54.58 -18.53
CA SER A 145 -20.90 -55.66 -18.53
C SER A 145 -19.58 -55.20 -17.88
N ALA A 146 -18.82 -56.08 -17.24
CA ALA A 146 -17.58 -55.70 -16.54
C ALA A 146 -16.59 -54.91 -17.42
N ALA A 147 -16.62 -55.11 -18.75
CA ALA A 147 -15.83 -54.35 -19.72
C ALA A 147 -16.41 -52.94 -19.99
N GLU A 148 -17.73 -52.78 -20.02
CA GLU A 148 -18.39 -51.47 -20.13
C GLU A 148 -18.35 -50.70 -18.80
N ALA A 149 -18.45 -51.39 -17.67
CA ALA A 149 -18.23 -50.83 -16.34
C ALA A 149 -16.77 -50.41 -16.15
N ALA A 150 -15.79 -51.16 -16.68
CA ALA A 150 -14.39 -50.77 -16.68
C ALA A 150 -14.10 -49.58 -17.61
N ARG A 151 -14.67 -49.55 -18.83
CA ARG A 151 -14.55 -48.38 -19.72
C ARG A 151 -15.31 -47.16 -19.20
N ALA A 152 -16.47 -47.36 -18.60
CA ALA A 152 -17.24 -46.30 -17.93
C ALA A 152 -16.50 -45.84 -16.67
N ALA A 153 -15.86 -46.72 -15.92
CA ALA A 153 -15.00 -46.36 -14.80
C ALA A 153 -13.74 -45.63 -15.27
N GLU A 154 -13.11 -46.00 -16.40
CA GLU A 154 -12.00 -45.23 -16.99
C GLU A 154 -12.46 -43.83 -17.47
N LEU A 155 -13.65 -43.73 -18.09
CA LEU A 155 -14.26 -42.45 -18.47
C LEU A 155 -14.69 -41.62 -17.25
N VAL A 156 -15.22 -42.26 -16.21
CA VAL A 156 -15.63 -41.64 -14.93
C VAL A 156 -14.43 -41.31 -14.06
N GLN A 157 -13.29 -42.00 -14.17
CA GLN A 157 -12.04 -41.70 -13.48
C GLN A 157 -11.27 -40.57 -14.19
N GLN A 158 -11.46 -40.40 -15.51
CA GLN A 158 -11.08 -39.16 -16.21
C GLN A 158 -12.00 -37.98 -15.86
N GLN A 159 -13.24 -38.25 -15.44
CA GLN A 159 -14.26 -37.26 -15.07
C GLN A 159 -14.50 -37.12 -13.55
N SER A 160 -13.74 -37.82 -12.70
CA SER A 160 -13.99 -37.86 -11.26
C SER A 160 -13.78 -36.47 -10.66
N PRO A 161 -14.57 -36.07 -9.65
CA PRO A 161 -14.37 -34.79 -8.99
C PRO A 161 -13.06 -34.85 -8.21
N ILE A 162 -12.08 -34.04 -8.63
CA ILE A 162 -10.92 -33.70 -7.80
C ILE A 162 -11.48 -33.06 -6.54
N ASP A 163 -11.14 -33.56 -5.36
CA ASP A 163 -11.40 -32.83 -4.12
C ASP A 163 -10.52 -31.56 -4.16
N PRO A 164 -11.12 -30.37 -4.30
CA PRO A 164 -10.36 -29.16 -4.57
C PRO A 164 -9.52 -28.74 -3.36
N VAL A 165 -9.99 -29.05 -2.13
CA VAL A 165 -9.28 -28.75 -0.89
C VAL A 165 -8.10 -29.70 -0.71
N ALA A 166 -8.32 -31.01 -0.93
CA ALA A 166 -7.23 -31.99 -0.87
C ALA A 166 -6.14 -31.69 -1.91
N SER A 167 -6.56 -31.33 -3.14
CA SER A 167 -5.66 -30.95 -4.22
C SER A 167 -4.84 -29.70 -3.89
N TRP A 168 -5.47 -28.67 -3.33
CA TRP A 168 -4.79 -27.46 -2.85
C TRP A 168 -3.78 -27.76 -1.72
N LEU A 169 -4.17 -28.59 -0.75
CA LEU A 169 -3.31 -28.96 0.38
C LEU A 169 -2.05 -29.69 -0.08
N VAL A 170 -2.22 -30.71 -0.93
CA VAL A 170 -1.10 -31.47 -1.50
C VAL A 170 -0.19 -30.57 -2.34
N ALA A 171 -0.75 -29.69 -3.18
CA ALA A 171 0.05 -28.73 -3.94
C ALA A 171 0.88 -27.82 -3.03
N THR A 172 0.29 -27.34 -1.93
CA THR A 172 0.96 -26.49 -0.94
C THR A 172 2.13 -27.21 -0.25
N LEU A 173 1.95 -28.47 0.12
CA LEU A 173 3.01 -29.28 0.75
C LEU A 173 4.10 -29.69 -0.24
N LEU A 174 3.75 -30.00 -1.50
CA LEU A 174 4.71 -30.26 -2.57
C LEU A 174 5.55 -29.02 -2.91
N ARG A 175 4.94 -27.83 -2.88
CA ARG A 175 5.67 -26.55 -3.07
C ARG A 175 6.78 -26.39 -2.03
N ILE A 176 6.53 -26.79 -0.78
CA ILE A 176 7.55 -26.78 0.28
C ILE A 176 8.59 -27.87 0.03
N ALA A 177 8.16 -29.08 -0.34
CA ALA A 177 9.05 -30.21 -0.53
C ALA A 177 10.02 -30.06 -1.71
N PHE A 178 9.61 -29.37 -2.77
CA PHE A 178 10.45 -29.14 -3.95
C PHE A 178 11.34 -27.89 -3.82
N ARG A 179 11.25 -27.14 -2.72
CA ARG A 179 12.06 -25.93 -2.53
C ARG A 179 13.56 -26.30 -2.42
N PRO A 180 14.46 -25.61 -3.15
CA PRO A 180 15.89 -25.85 -3.02
C PRO A 180 16.37 -25.51 -1.60
N PRO A 181 17.41 -26.20 -1.08
CA PRO A 181 17.94 -25.93 0.25
C PRO A 181 18.75 -24.63 0.23
N GLN A 182 18.64 -23.81 1.29
CA GLN A 182 19.31 -22.51 1.35
C GLN A 182 20.85 -22.59 1.36
N THR A 183 21.42 -23.75 1.70
CA THR A 183 22.88 -23.97 1.64
C THR A 183 23.23 -24.87 0.45
N PRO A 184 24.08 -24.42 -0.49
CA PRO A 184 24.50 -25.25 -1.63
C PRO A 184 25.26 -26.47 -1.11
N SER A 185 24.77 -27.67 -1.41
CA SER A 185 25.44 -28.92 -1.07
C SER A 185 25.99 -29.57 -2.34
N ASN A 186 27.31 -29.72 -2.43
CA ASN A 186 28.00 -30.46 -3.50
C ASN A 186 27.85 -31.98 -3.32
N VAL A 187 26.61 -32.48 -3.24
CA VAL A 187 26.35 -33.92 -3.17
C VAL A 187 26.08 -34.42 -4.58
N GLU A 188 27.00 -35.23 -5.11
CA GLU A 188 26.79 -35.95 -6.37
C GLU A 188 25.57 -36.89 -6.22
N ILE A 189 24.58 -36.73 -7.10
CA ILE A 189 23.37 -37.54 -7.10
C ILE A 189 23.67 -38.85 -7.85
N SER A 190 23.38 -40.00 -7.23
CA SER A 190 23.57 -41.29 -7.89
C SER A 190 22.60 -41.49 -9.07
N SER A 191 22.96 -42.34 -10.04
CA SER A 191 22.11 -42.61 -11.23
C SER A 191 20.72 -43.14 -10.85
N ASN A 192 20.63 -43.97 -9.82
CA ASN A 192 19.37 -44.56 -9.35
C ASN A 192 18.48 -43.51 -8.67
N GLU A 193 19.06 -42.62 -7.89
CA GLU A 193 18.33 -41.48 -7.30
C GLU A 193 17.85 -40.51 -8.38
N ARG A 194 18.66 -40.28 -9.42
CA ARG A 194 18.30 -39.45 -10.57
C ARG A 194 17.08 -40.01 -11.31
N ALA A 195 17.06 -41.32 -11.58
CA ALA A 195 15.92 -41.99 -12.22
C ALA A 195 14.64 -41.91 -11.37
N ALA A 196 14.76 -42.06 -10.04
CA ALA A 196 13.62 -41.94 -9.12
C ALA A 196 13.05 -40.51 -9.07
N VAL A 197 13.91 -39.48 -9.14
CA VAL A 197 13.49 -38.08 -9.25
C VAL A 197 12.81 -37.81 -10.60
N ASP A 198 13.35 -38.36 -11.69
CA ASP A 198 12.77 -38.19 -13.03
C ASP A 198 11.37 -38.81 -13.13
N GLU A 199 11.18 -40.02 -12.58
CA GLU A 199 9.87 -40.68 -12.48
C GLU A 199 8.88 -39.85 -11.64
N LEU A 200 9.32 -39.37 -10.47
CA LEU A 200 8.49 -38.51 -9.61
C LEU A 200 8.05 -37.25 -10.37
N VAL A 201 8.98 -36.54 -11.00
CA VAL A 201 8.68 -35.31 -11.74
C VAL A 201 7.75 -35.59 -12.91
N ALA A 202 7.88 -36.75 -13.57
CA ALA A 202 6.93 -37.16 -14.61
C ALA A 202 5.49 -37.29 -14.08
N LEU A 203 5.32 -37.89 -12.90
CA LEU A 203 4.02 -38.02 -12.23
C LEU A 203 3.49 -36.65 -11.77
N THR A 204 4.34 -35.84 -11.13
CA THR A 204 3.94 -34.51 -10.66
C THR A 204 3.56 -33.59 -11.82
N ALA A 205 4.31 -33.59 -12.93
CA ALA A 205 4.00 -32.78 -14.10
C ALA A 205 2.67 -33.20 -14.74
N ALA A 206 2.41 -34.50 -14.88
CA ALA A 206 1.12 -35.00 -15.36
C ALA A 206 -0.04 -34.53 -14.47
N ARG A 207 0.17 -34.53 -13.15
CA ARG A 207 -0.81 -34.05 -12.17
C ARG A 207 -1.05 -32.54 -12.27
N CYS A 208 0.01 -31.75 -12.49
CA CYS A 208 -0.10 -30.30 -12.70
C CYS A 208 -0.96 -30.00 -13.94
N PHE A 209 -0.73 -30.67 -15.07
CA PHE A 209 -1.50 -30.45 -16.29
C PHE A 209 -2.97 -30.85 -16.15
N LEU A 210 -3.26 -31.91 -15.39
CA LEU A 210 -4.63 -32.27 -15.03
C LEU A 210 -5.30 -31.18 -14.17
N ALA A 211 -4.59 -30.64 -13.18
CA ALA A 211 -5.10 -29.56 -12.33
C ALA A 211 -5.39 -28.28 -13.14
N PHE A 212 -4.50 -27.91 -14.07
CA PHE A 212 -4.71 -26.74 -14.95
C PHE A 212 -5.93 -26.92 -15.86
N GLN A 213 -6.17 -28.14 -16.34
CA GLN A 213 -7.38 -28.44 -17.11
C GLN A 213 -8.64 -28.22 -16.28
N ARG A 214 -8.66 -28.70 -15.03
CA ARG A 214 -9.84 -28.57 -14.17
C ARG A 214 -10.06 -27.13 -13.74
N ALA A 215 -9.00 -26.39 -13.40
CA ALA A 215 -9.08 -24.96 -13.12
C ALA A 215 -9.64 -24.17 -14.32
N TRP A 216 -9.18 -24.48 -15.54
CA TRP A 216 -9.74 -23.88 -16.76
C TRP A 216 -11.22 -24.23 -16.96
N GLN A 217 -11.61 -25.50 -16.77
CA GLN A 217 -13.02 -25.89 -16.85
C GLN A 217 -13.88 -25.15 -15.82
N ALA A 218 -13.35 -24.95 -14.62
CA ALA A 218 -14.01 -24.19 -13.56
C ALA A 218 -14.17 -22.71 -13.92
N ASP A 219 -13.12 -22.06 -14.44
CA ASP A 219 -13.18 -20.67 -14.92
C ASP A 219 -14.26 -20.48 -16.00
N GLU A 220 -14.31 -21.37 -17.00
CA GLU A 220 -15.33 -21.33 -18.06
C GLU A 220 -16.75 -21.51 -17.51
N GLU A 221 -16.91 -22.39 -16.53
CA GLU A 221 -18.17 -22.68 -15.87
C GLU A 221 -18.65 -21.50 -15.00
N THR A 222 -17.75 -20.86 -14.27
CA THR A 222 -18.00 -19.61 -13.51
C THR A 222 -18.43 -18.49 -14.46
N GLN A 223 -17.71 -18.28 -15.55
CA GLN A 223 -18.05 -17.26 -16.55
C GLN A 223 -19.37 -17.56 -17.27
N ARG A 224 -19.67 -18.83 -17.55
CA ARG A 224 -20.95 -19.22 -18.15
C ARG A 224 -22.13 -18.90 -17.22
N ARG A 225 -21.99 -19.10 -15.92
CA ARG A 225 -23.00 -18.68 -14.94
C ARG A 225 -23.15 -17.16 -14.86
N ALA A 226 -22.05 -16.43 -14.74
CA ALA A 226 -22.08 -14.97 -14.72
C ALA A 226 -22.79 -14.39 -15.97
N ARG A 227 -22.52 -14.96 -17.15
CA ARG A 227 -23.23 -14.58 -18.39
C ARG A 227 -24.72 -14.91 -18.33
N ALA A 228 -25.09 -16.11 -17.87
CA ALA A 228 -26.49 -16.54 -17.75
C ALA A 228 -27.29 -15.69 -16.74
N GLU A 229 -26.63 -15.20 -15.68
CA GLU A 229 -27.18 -14.27 -14.69
C GLU A 229 -27.36 -12.86 -15.27
N SER A 230 -26.40 -12.39 -16.08
CA SER A 230 -26.46 -11.07 -16.73
C SER A 230 -27.45 -10.99 -17.89
N SER A 231 -27.77 -12.11 -18.56
CA SER A 231 -28.46 -12.08 -19.86
C SER A 231 -29.98 -11.90 -19.78
N GLY A 232 -30.62 -11.91 -18.61
CA GLY A 232 -32.05 -11.58 -18.42
C GLY A 232 -33.05 -12.42 -19.25
N THR A 233 -32.59 -13.43 -19.99
CA THR A 233 -33.38 -14.19 -20.96
C THR A 233 -34.23 -15.27 -20.29
N LEU A 234 -35.52 -15.31 -20.60
CA LEU A 234 -36.48 -16.28 -20.04
C LEU A 234 -36.07 -17.77 -20.18
N PHE A 235 -35.26 -18.13 -21.19
CA PHE A 235 -34.75 -19.50 -21.37
C PHE A 235 -33.57 -19.88 -20.45
N SER A 236 -32.78 -18.92 -19.93
CA SER A 236 -31.75 -19.23 -18.93
C SER A 236 -32.36 -19.55 -17.55
N TYR A 237 -33.56 -19.05 -17.27
CA TYR A 237 -34.35 -19.37 -16.07
C TYR A 237 -34.88 -20.80 -16.02
N LEU A 238 -35.07 -21.46 -17.18
CA LEU A 238 -35.62 -22.82 -17.24
C LEU A 238 -34.56 -23.92 -17.12
N THR A 239 -33.28 -23.60 -17.40
CA THR A 239 -32.18 -24.58 -17.38
C THR A 239 -31.33 -24.54 -16.11
N MET A 240 -31.43 -23.47 -15.30
CA MET A 240 -30.78 -23.37 -13.99
C MET A 240 -31.87 -23.41 -12.91
N ARG A 241 -31.92 -24.49 -12.11
CA ARG A 241 -32.82 -24.59 -10.95
C ARG A 241 -32.51 -23.45 -9.96
N LYS A 242 -33.37 -22.42 -9.98
CA LYS A 242 -33.64 -21.38 -8.97
C LYS A 242 -32.52 -21.06 -7.97
N THR A 243 -31.91 -19.88 -8.11
CA THR A 243 -31.85 -18.90 -7.01
C THR A 243 -32.17 -17.52 -7.56
N LYS A 244 -33.02 -16.78 -6.85
CA LYS A 244 -33.50 -15.45 -7.21
C LYS A 244 -32.44 -14.44 -6.73
N PRO A 245 -32.02 -13.43 -7.52
CA PRO A 245 -31.08 -12.44 -7.03
C PRO A 245 -31.78 -11.56 -6.00
N LYS A 246 -31.31 -11.58 -4.75
CA LYS A 246 -31.51 -10.45 -3.83
C LYS A 246 -30.41 -9.44 -4.13
N SER A 247 -30.78 -8.16 -4.13
CA SER A 247 -29.88 -7.03 -4.26
C SER A 247 -28.63 -7.18 -3.39
N GLN A 248 -27.50 -6.71 -3.93
CA GLN A 248 -26.21 -6.57 -3.25
C GLN A 248 -26.39 -5.76 -1.95
N SER A 249 -26.68 -6.47 -0.85
CA SER A 249 -26.57 -6.02 0.54
C SER A 249 -27.13 -7.13 1.46
N SER A 250 -26.43 -8.26 1.55
CA SER A 250 -26.51 -9.17 2.71
C SER A 250 -25.56 -10.34 2.54
N SER A 251 -24.79 -10.62 3.59
CA SER A 251 -23.88 -11.74 3.81
C SER A 251 -24.61 -13.10 3.84
N GLY A 252 -25.20 -13.51 2.72
CA GLY A 252 -25.76 -14.86 2.56
C GLY A 252 -24.67 -15.91 2.25
N PRO A 253 -24.85 -17.19 2.66
CA PRO A 253 -23.88 -18.25 2.41
C PRO A 253 -23.66 -18.45 0.90
N THR A 254 -22.40 -18.43 0.47
CA THR A 254 -21.99 -18.70 -0.91
C THR A 254 -22.47 -20.07 -1.36
N ASN A 255 -23.05 -20.15 -2.57
CA ASN A 255 -23.50 -21.41 -3.17
C ASN A 255 -22.35 -22.44 -3.17
N ALA A 256 -22.59 -23.67 -2.66
CA ALA A 256 -21.55 -24.70 -2.51
C ALA A 256 -20.79 -25.01 -3.81
N LEU A 257 -21.47 -24.86 -4.96
CA LEU A 257 -20.84 -25.02 -6.26
C LEU A 257 -19.90 -23.84 -6.62
N ALA A 258 -20.24 -22.61 -6.24
CA ALA A 258 -19.35 -21.45 -6.42
C ALA A 258 -18.08 -21.59 -5.54
N VAL A 259 -18.24 -22.08 -4.31
CA VAL A 259 -17.12 -22.42 -3.41
C VAL A 259 -16.22 -23.47 -4.05
N CYS A 260 -16.79 -24.56 -4.57
CA CYS A 260 -16.02 -25.61 -5.25
C CYS A 260 -15.26 -25.09 -6.47
N LEU A 261 -15.90 -24.27 -7.32
CA LEU A 261 -15.27 -23.65 -8.47
C LEU A 261 -14.09 -22.74 -8.04
N GLY A 262 -14.28 -21.87 -7.05
CA GLY A 262 -13.21 -21.03 -6.50
C GLY A 262 -12.04 -21.84 -5.92
N CYS A 263 -12.32 -22.92 -5.19
CA CYS A 263 -11.27 -23.80 -4.67
C CYS A 263 -10.48 -24.48 -5.79
N THR A 264 -11.14 -24.91 -6.87
CA THR A 264 -10.45 -25.54 -8.01
C THR A 264 -9.55 -24.56 -8.77
N THR A 265 -9.93 -23.28 -8.87
CA THR A 265 -9.11 -22.26 -9.55
C THR A 265 -7.87 -21.94 -8.72
N GLU A 266 -8.02 -21.77 -7.41
CA GLU A 266 -6.90 -21.54 -6.48
C GLU A 266 -5.92 -22.73 -6.44
N ALA A 267 -6.43 -23.96 -6.38
CA ALA A 267 -5.60 -25.15 -6.46
C ALA A 267 -4.74 -25.14 -7.74
N GLY A 268 -5.31 -24.75 -8.89
CA GLY A 268 -4.60 -24.61 -10.15
C GLY A 268 -3.42 -23.63 -10.10
N VAL A 269 -3.55 -22.51 -9.37
CA VAL A 269 -2.47 -21.54 -9.18
C VAL A 269 -1.32 -22.12 -8.36
N VAL A 270 -1.61 -22.83 -7.26
CA VAL A 270 -0.57 -23.48 -6.44
C VAL A 270 0.13 -24.59 -7.22
N TRP A 271 -0.60 -25.39 -8.00
CA TRP A 271 0.02 -26.38 -8.91
C TRP A 271 0.94 -25.74 -9.96
N GLY A 272 0.68 -24.49 -10.38
CA GLY A 272 1.57 -23.71 -11.25
C GLY A 272 2.96 -23.52 -10.61
N HIS A 273 2.98 -23.17 -9.33
CA HIS A 273 4.22 -23.04 -8.56
C HIS A 273 4.95 -24.38 -8.39
N VAL A 274 4.21 -25.46 -8.12
CA VAL A 274 4.77 -26.81 -8.02
C VAL A 274 5.45 -27.21 -9.33
N LEU A 275 4.81 -26.96 -10.48
CA LEU A 275 5.42 -27.22 -11.78
C LEU A 275 6.69 -26.41 -11.98
N GLY A 276 6.69 -25.12 -11.63
CA GLY A 276 7.87 -24.26 -11.70
C GLY A 276 9.06 -24.80 -10.89
N LEU A 277 8.81 -25.37 -9.71
CA LEU A 277 9.84 -26.01 -8.88
C LEU A 277 10.25 -27.39 -9.41
N ALA A 278 9.30 -28.18 -9.92
CA ALA A 278 9.57 -29.50 -10.49
C ALA A 278 10.48 -29.43 -11.73
N VAL A 279 10.32 -28.39 -12.56
CA VAL A 279 11.19 -28.12 -13.72
C VAL A 279 12.65 -27.96 -13.30
N CYS A 280 12.92 -27.33 -12.15
CA CYS A 280 14.28 -27.20 -11.63
C CYS A 280 14.89 -28.53 -11.19
N LEU A 281 14.06 -29.53 -10.84
CA LEU A 281 14.52 -30.86 -10.43
C LEU A 281 14.81 -31.74 -11.64
N ALA A 282 13.92 -31.81 -12.63
CA ALA A 282 14.07 -32.63 -13.85
C ALA A 282 13.59 -31.92 -15.12
N PRO A 283 14.41 -31.00 -15.70
CA PRO A 283 13.96 -30.13 -16.77
C PRO A 283 13.59 -30.89 -18.06
N ASP A 284 14.34 -31.92 -18.43
CA ASP A 284 14.07 -32.66 -19.68
C ASP A 284 12.77 -33.47 -19.63
N VAL A 285 12.45 -34.06 -18.47
CA VAL A 285 11.21 -34.81 -18.27
C VAL A 285 10.01 -33.88 -18.31
N SER A 286 10.05 -32.78 -17.57
CA SER A 286 8.98 -31.78 -17.57
C SER A 286 8.75 -31.19 -18.96
N ARG A 287 9.84 -30.92 -19.70
CA ARG A 287 9.79 -30.41 -21.08
C ARG A 287 9.09 -31.38 -22.02
N MET A 288 9.45 -32.67 -22.00
CA MET A 288 8.79 -33.69 -22.83
C MET A 288 7.31 -33.83 -22.48
N LYS A 289 6.94 -33.79 -21.19
CA LYS A 289 5.54 -33.84 -20.77
C LYS A 289 4.75 -32.62 -21.25
N LEU A 290 5.31 -31.42 -21.15
CA LEU A 290 4.69 -30.20 -21.68
C LEU A 290 4.52 -30.28 -23.20
N GLN A 291 5.53 -30.75 -23.93
CA GLN A 291 5.45 -30.90 -25.38
C GLN A 291 4.31 -31.85 -25.79
N ASN A 292 4.18 -32.99 -25.12
CA ASN A 292 3.09 -33.93 -25.38
C ASN A 292 1.71 -33.33 -25.06
N GLU A 293 1.61 -32.56 -23.97
CA GLU A 293 0.37 -31.88 -23.58
C GLU A 293 -0.04 -30.81 -24.62
N ILE A 294 0.91 -30.01 -25.11
CA ILE A 294 0.68 -29.03 -26.19
C ILE A 294 0.16 -29.72 -27.46
N LEU A 295 0.81 -30.81 -27.87
CA LEU A 295 0.42 -31.57 -29.07
C LEU A 295 -0.97 -32.20 -28.91
N ALA A 296 -1.28 -32.75 -27.74
CA ALA A 296 -2.57 -33.38 -27.48
C ALA A 296 -3.74 -32.37 -27.45
N ARG A 297 -3.48 -31.11 -27.06
CA ARG A 297 -4.55 -30.13 -26.76
C ARG A 297 -4.61 -28.92 -27.69
N ALA A 298 -3.75 -28.84 -28.68
CA ALA A 298 -3.69 -27.75 -29.65
C ALA A 298 -5.07 -27.38 -30.26
N ALA A 299 -5.90 -28.38 -30.57
CA ALA A 299 -7.24 -28.15 -31.11
C ALA A 299 -8.20 -27.52 -30.08
N VAL A 300 -8.18 -28.00 -28.84
CA VAL A 300 -9.05 -27.52 -27.76
C VAL A 300 -8.69 -26.09 -27.36
N TRP A 301 -7.40 -25.78 -27.28
CA TRP A 301 -6.93 -24.41 -27.01
C TRP A 301 -7.25 -23.43 -28.12
N ASN A 302 -7.45 -23.86 -29.36
CA ASN A 302 -7.91 -22.97 -30.42
C ASN A 302 -9.43 -22.75 -30.41
N ALA A 303 -10.18 -23.67 -29.79
CA ALA A 303 -11.63 -23.60 -29.68
C ALA A 303 -12.11 -22.72 -28.53
N THR A 304 -11.24 -22.35 -27.58
CA THR A 304 -11.56 -21.45 -26.46
C THR A 304 -12.07 -20.11 -26.94
N LYS A 305 -13.10 -19.61 -26.25
CA LYS A 305 -13.59 -18.24 -26.46
C LYS A 305 -12.79 -17.31 -25.54
N PRO A 306 -12.27 -16.17 -26.04
CA PRO A 306 -11.63 -15.19 -25.17
C PRO A 306 -12.64 -14.69 -24.14
N SER A 307 -12.25 -14.64 -22.86
CA SER A 307 -13.10 -14.11 -21.80
C SER A 307 -13.37 -12.64 -22.07
N THR A 308 -14.62 -12.30 -22.40
CA THR A 308 -15.04 -10.92 -22.63
C THR A 308 -15.37 -10.16 -21.34
N GLY A 309 -15.32 -10.83 -20.17
CA GLY A 309 -15.82 -10.30 -18.89
C GLY A 309 -14.76 -10.01 -17.82
N SER A 310 -13.58 -10.63 -17.86
CA SER A 310 -12.45 -10.25 -16.99
C SER A 310 -11.57 -9.28 -17.76
N GLY A 311 -11.23 -8.12 -17.19
CA GLY A 311 -10.44 -7.08 -17.85
C GLY A 311 -9.09 -7.55 -18.43
N ASP A 312 -8.60 -8.73 -18.04
CA ASP A 312 -7.39 -9.37 -18.58
C ASP A 312 -7.64 -10.27 -19.79
N ILE A 313 -7.73 -9.64 -20.96
CA ILE A 313 -7.67 -10.33 -22.26
C ILE A 313 -6.25 -10.91 -22.52
N ALA A 314 -5.27 -10.61 -21.65
CA ALA A 314 -3.87 -10.99 -21.80
C ALA A 314 -3.57 -12.47 -21.48
N GLN A 315 -4.43 -13.14 -20.70
CA GLN A 315 -4.13 -14.47 -20.17
C GLN A 315 -5.08 -15.54 -20.73
N HIS A 316 -4.54 -16.54 -21.42
CA HIS A 316 -5.31 -17.74 -21.76
C HIS A 316 -5.53 -18.55 -20.47
N PRO A 317 -6.76 -19.04 -20.19
CA PRO A 317 -7.11 -19.64 -18.90
C PRO A 317 -6.25 -20.85 -18.53
N TYR A 318 -5.71 -21.55 -19.53
CA TYR A 318 -4.74 -22.62 -19.29
C TYR A 318 -3.28 -22.13 -19.22
N LEU A 319 -2.86 -21.21 -20.11
CA LEU A 319 -1.43 -20.85 -20.24
C LEU A 319 -0.95 -19.99 -19.07
N LYS A 320 -1.85 -19.30 -18.36
CA LYS A 320 -1.52 -18.50 -17.17
C LYS A 320 -0.76 -19.31 -16.10
N HIS A 321 -1.08 -20.59 -15.94
CA HIS A 321 -0.44 -21.46 -14.95
C HIS A 321 1.00 -21.84 -15.28
N LEU A 322 1.46 -21.61 -16.51
CA LEU A 322 2.84 -21.88 -16.94
C LEU A 322 3.80 -20.72 -16.62
N SER A 323 3.31 -19.58 -16.13
CA SER A 323 4.12 -18.38 -15.85
C SER A 323 5.26 -18.65 -14.85
N HIS A 324 5.07 -19.57 -13.90
CA HIS A 324 6.06 -19.90 -12.87
C HIS A 324 7.25 -20.75 -13.38
N ILE A 325 7.20 -21.25 -14.62
CA ILE A 325 8.31 -22.05 -15.19
C ILE A 325 9.53 -21.16 -15.41
N ARG A 326 10.66 -21.52 -14.80
CA ARG A 326 11.97 -20.87 -15.04
C ARG A 326 12.66 -21.53 -16.24
N LEU A 327 13.23 -20.71 -17.12
CA LEU A 327 14.03 -21.20 -18.25
C LEU A 327 15.44 -21.61 -17.80
N VAL A 328 15.83 -21.20 -16.58
CA VAL A 328 17.13 -21.48 -15.97
C VAL A 328 18.27 -20.86 -16.79
N LEU A 329 17.99 -19.68 -17.37
CA LEU A 329 19.00 -18.87 -18.03
C LEU A 329 19.83 -18.16 -16.95
N ALA A 330 19.20 -17.66 -15.90
CA ALA A 330 19.85 -17.13 -14.71
C ALA A 330 20.40 -18.24 -13.79
N PRO A 331 21.40 -17.93 -12.94
CA PRO A 331 21.97 -18.91 -12.04
C PRO A 331 20.92 -19.40 -11.04
N SER A 332 20.75 -20.71 -10.94
CA SER A 332 19.81 -21.34 -10.03
C SER A 332 20.56 -22.11 -8.95
N GLN A 333 20.08 -22.01 -7.71
CA GLN A 333 20.60 -22.80 -6.58
C GLN A 333 20.50 -24.32 -6.83
N ALA A 334 19.62 -24.76 -7.73
CA ALA A 334 19.46 -26.17 -8.09
C ALA A 334 20.66 -26.72 -8.91
N VAL A 335 21.35 -25.86 -9.68
CA VAL A 335 22.49 -26.26 -10.51
C VAL A 335 23.60 -25.19 -10.42
N PRO A 336 24.28 -25.06 -9.26
CA PRO A 336 25.22 -23.98 -9.01
C PRO A 336 26.45 -24.00 -9.94
N ASN A 337 26.81 -25.18 -10.48
CA ASN A 337 28.01 -25.37 -11.31
C ASN A 337 27.73 -25.28 -12.83
N ALA A 338 26.51 -24.92 -13.25
CA ALA A 338 26.19 -24.83 -14.68
C ALA A 338 26.82 -23.60 -15.32
N THR A 339 27.70 -23.82 -16.30
CA THR A 339 28.23 -22.74 -17.15
C THR A 339 27.10 -22.04 -17.91
N LEU A 340 27.27 -20.76 -18.21
CA LEU A 340 26.29 -19.97 -18.96
C LEU A 340 25.96 -20.63 -20.32
N SER A 341 26.94 -21.19 -21.02
CA SER A 341 26.72 -21.90 -22.29
C SER A 341 25.78 -23.11 -22.14
N SER A 342 25.87 -23.84 -21.04
CA SER A 342 24.97 -24.98 -20.76
C SER A 342 23.54 -24.48 -20.46
N ARG A 343 23.43 -23.44 -19.63
CA ARG A 343 22.15 -22.76 -19.32
C ARG A 343 21.46 -22.24 -20.58
N MET A 344 22.20 -21.58 -21.47
CA MET A 344 21.70 -21.10 -22.77
C MET A 344 21.12 -22.22 -23.64
N SER A 345 21.80 -23.38 -23.73
CA SER A 345 21.29 -24.54 -24.48
C SER A 345 20.02 -25.12 -23.85
N GLY A 346 19.97 -25.19 -22.51
CA GLY A 346 18.77 -25.62 -21.76
C GLY A 346 17.58 -24.69 -22.00
N ALA A 347 17.78 -23.37 -21.88
CA ALA A 347 16.75 -22.37 -22.11
C ALA A 347 16.23 -22.40 -23.56
N ALA A 348 17.12 -22.55 -24.55
CA ALA A 348 16.73 -22.69 -25.96
C ALA A 348 15.83 -23.93 -26.19
N ARG A 349 16.16 -25.07 -25.55
CA ARG A 349 15.33 -26.29 -25.64
C ARG A 349 13.93 -26.09 -25.07
N TRP A 350 13.80 -25.34 -23.98
CA TRP A 350 12.50 -25.00 -23.40
C TRP A 350 11.68 -24.08 -24.31
N LEU A 351 12.29 -23.01 -24.84
CA LEU A 351 11.61 -22.08 -25.74
C LEU A 351 11.07 -22.80 -26.99
N ARG A 352 11.86 -23.71 -27.58
CA ARG A 352 11.45 -24.49 -28.76
C ARG A 352 10.18 -25.33 -28.55
N VAL A 353 9.81 -25.67 -27.33
CA VAL A 353 8.56 -26.39 -27.03
C VAL A 353 7.33 -25.49 -27.15
N VAL A 354 7.45 -24.22 -26.73
CA VAL A 354 6.32 -23.29 -26.65
C VAL A 354 6.22 -22.41 -27.91
N MET A 355 7.35 -22.12 -28.56
CA MET A 355 7.42 -21.31 -29.79
C MET A 355 6.45 -21.69 -30.91
N PRO A 356 6.16 -22.98 -31.19
CA PRO A 356 5.18 -23.34 -32.22
C PRO A 356 3.79 -22.73 -32.01
N LEU A 357 3.40 -22.44 -30.76
CA LEU A 357 2.13 -21.80 -30.41
C LEU A 357 2.03 -20.34 -30.89
N LEU A 358 3.15 -19.70 -31.22
CA LEU A 358 3.19 -18.34 -31.80
C LEU A 358 2.80 -18.33 -33.29
N LEU A 359 2.83 -19.48 -33.95
CA LEU A 359 2.67 -19.61 -35.40
C LEU A 359 1.28 -20.15 -35.78
N LYS A 360 0.94 -20.06 -37.07
CA LYS A 360 -0.26 -20.73 -37.61
C LYS A 360 -0.07 -22.26 -37.51
N PRO A 361 -1.12 -23.05 -37.19
CA PRO A 361 -2.55 -22.75 -37.32
C PRO A 361 -3.23 -22.11 -36.08
N HIS A 362 -2.48 -21.75 -35.04
CA HIS A 362 -3.10 -21.25 -33.80
C HIS A 362 -3.82 -19.90 -33.97
N ARG A 363 -4.92 -19.71 -33.22
CA ARG A 363 -5.73 -18.49 -33.27
C ARG A 363 -5.02 -17.29 -32.61
N SER A 364 -5.48 -16.07 -32.88
CA SER A 364 -4.83 -14.83 -32.41
C SER A 364 -4.75 -14.72 -30.88
N HIS A 365 -5.78 -15.16 -30.16
CA HIS A 365 -5.79 -15.11 -28.69
C HIS A 365 -4.78 -16.08 -28.06
N VAL A 366 -4.63 -17.30 -28.60
CA VAL A 366 -3.59 -18.26 -28.17
C VAL A 366 -2.20 -17.70 -28.46
N ARG A 367 -2.01 -17.16 -29.67
CA ARG A 367 -0.74 -16.52 -30.08
C ARG A 367 -0.38 -15.33 -29.18
N SER A 368 -1.36 -14.49 -28.83
CA SER A 368 -1.19 -13.36 -27.90
C SER A 368 -0.78 -13.82 -26.51
N ALA A 369 -1.53 -14.75 -25.92
CA ALA A 369 -1.26 -15.26 -24.58
C ALA A 369 0.09 -16.01 -24.50
N CYS A 370 0.46 -16.74 -25.56
CA CYS A 370 1.76 -17.37 -25.68
C CYS A 370 2.89 -16.33 -25.76
N ALA A 371 2.72 -15.27 -26.57
CA ALA A 371 3.69 -14.19 -26.65
C ALA A 371 3.88 -13.49 -25.30
N HIS A 372 2.77 -13.22 -24.59
CA HIS A 372 2.80 -12.68 -23.24
C HIS A 372 3.55 -13.60 -22.27
N LEU A 373 3.19 -14.89 -22.22
CA LEU A 373 3.85 -15.89 -21.38
C LEU A 373 5.36 -15.96 -21.60
N ILE A 374 5.79 -16.12 -22.87
CA ILE A 374 7.22 -16.20 -23.18
C ILE A 374 7.92 -14.89 -22.82
N SER A 375 7.29 -13.74 -23.08
CA SER A 375 7.88 -12.46 -22.71
C SER A 375 8.07 -12.32 -21.20
N GLN A 376 7.09 -12.70 -20.38
CA GLN A 376 7.18 -12.68 -18.92
C GLN A 376 8.27 -13.63 -18.41
N MET A 377 8.34 -14.84 -18.96
CA MET A 377 9.40 -15.79 -18.62
C MET A 377 10.79 -15.22 -18.92
N LEU A 378 10.97 -14.58 -20.08
CA LEU A 378 12.25 -13.99 -20.49
C LEU A 378 12.60 -12.74 -19.69
N ILE A 379 11.65 -11.83 -19.43
CA ILE A 379 11.87 -10.62 -18.62
C ILE A 379 12.32 -11.02 -17.22
N ARG A 380 11.67 -12.03 -16.64
CA ARG A 380 12.01 -12.52 -15.31
C ARG A 380 13.38 -13.19 -15.22
N GLU A 381 13.85 -13.81 -16.30
CA GLU A 381 15.21 -14.34 -16.39
C GLU A 381 16.22 -13.21 -16.62
N LEU A 382 15.86 -12.25 -17.46
CA LEU A 382 16.65 -11.08 -17.80
C LEU A 382 16.94 -10.19 -16.58
N ASP A 383 15.94 -9.93 -15.74
CA ASP A 383 16.11 -9.20 -14.47
C ASP A 383 17.08 -9.93 -13.52
N SER A 384 17.20 -11.25 -13.60
CA SER A 384 18.11 -12.03 -12.73
C SER A 384 19.53 -12.24 -13.30
N LEU A 385 19.87 -11.67 -14.45
CA LEU A 385 21.20 -11.78 -15.04
C LEU A 385 22.09 -10.59 -14.62
N ASP A 386 23.33 -10.89 -14.24
CA ASP A 386 24.32 -9.87 -13.92
C ASP A 386 24.89 -9.21 -15.19
N ARG A 387 25.44 -7.99 -15.04
CA ARG A 387 26.11 -7.24 -16.14
C ARG A 387 27.16 -8.06 -16.88
N LEU A 388 27.94 -8.86 -16.15
CA LEU A 388 28.98 -9.72 -16.74
C LEU A 388 28.37 -10.84 -17.59
N GLU A 389 27.31 -11.50 -17.11
CA GLU A 389 26.63 -12.56 -17.85
C GLU A 389 25.98 -12.02 -19.13
N LEU A 390 25.37 -10.84 -19.07
CA LEU A 390 24.83 -10.13 -20.24
C LEU A 390 25.94 -9.82 -21.26
N SER A 391 27.11 -9.38 -20.81
CA SER A 391 28.23 -9.10 -21.72
C SER A 391 28.70 -10.34 -22.50
N VAL A 392 28.65 -11.52 -21.87
CA VAL A 392 29.01 -12.81 -22.50
C VAL A 392 27.92 -13.23 -23.49
N LEU A 393 26.63 -13.08 -23.12
CA LEU A 393 25.50 -13.34 -24.02
C LEU A 393 25.60 -12.52 -25.32
N TYR A 394 25.97 -11.24 -25.22
CA TYR A 394 26.07 -10.37 -26.40
C TYR A 394 27.17 -10.77 -27.37
N THR A 395 28.19 -11.49 -26.90
CA THR A 395 29.27 -12.03 -27.74
C THR A 395 29.04 -13.47 -28.22
N SER A 396 27.93 -14.12 -27.83
CA SER A 396 27.69 -15.54 -28.09
C SER A 396 27.15 -15.81 -29.52
N THR A 397 27.99 -15.66 -30.53
CA THR A 397 27.64 -15.88 -31.94
C THR A 397 27.55 -17.37 -32.30
N GLY A 398 26.57 -17.75 -33.13
CA GLY A 398 26.46 -19.10 -33.71
C GLY A 398 25.99 -20.22 -32.75
N SER A 399 25.70 -19.88 -31.48
CA SER A 399 25.15 -20.81 -30.49
C SER A 399 23.71 -21.24 -30.78
N ASP A 400 23.26 -22.37 -30.22
CA ASP A 400 21.85 -22.79 -30.30
C ASP A 400 20.87 -21.73 -29.80
N TRP A 401 21.29 -20.98 -28.79
CA TRP A 401 20.57 -19.82 -28.24
C TRP A 401 20.45 -18.69 -29.25
N SER A 402 21.54 -18.32 -29.93
CA SER A 402 21.52 -17.25 -30.94
C SER A 402 20.49 -17.52 -32.04
N ARG A 403 20.42 -18.77 -32.52
CA ARG A 403 19.42 -19.22 -33.52
C ARG A 403 18.01 -19.18 -32.94
N CYS A 404 17.83 -19.72 -31.72
CA CYS A 404 16.53 -19.74 -31.05
C CYS A 404 15.95 -18.34 -30.82
N ILE A 405 16.78 -17.39 -30.37
CA ILE A 405 16.37 -16.00 -30.15
C ILE A 405 16.10 -15.28 -31.48
N SER A 406 16.89 -15.55 -32.52
CA SER A 406 16.62 -15.03 -33.87
C SER A 406 15.26 -15.51 -34.39
N ASP A 407 14.96 -16.81 -34.26
CA ASP A 407 13.68 -17.39 -34.67
C ASP A 407 12.51 -16.82 -33.86
N LEU A 408 12.73 -16.60 -32.57
CA LEU A 408 11.74 -16.00 -31.67
C LEU A 408 11.44 -14.54 -32.04
N HIS A 409 12.48 -13.74 -32.30
CA HIS A 409 12.33 -12.36 -32.78
C HIS A 409 11.60 -12.31 -34.13
N ALA A 410 11.96 -13.18 -35.07
CA ALA A 410 11.27 -13.28 -36.35
C ALA A 410 9.79 -13.68 -36.21
N ALA A 411 9.47 -14.59 -35.27
CA ALA A 411 8.08 -14.94 -34.95
C ALA A 411 7.33 -13.75 -34.36
N ALA A 412 7.94 -13.01 -33.42
CA ALA A 412 7.37 -11.80 -32.84
C ALA A 412 7.12 -10.71 -33.90
N LEU A 413 8.06 -10.51 -34.83
CA LEU A 413 7.93 -9.58 -35.94
C LEU A 413 6.71 -9.93 -36.81
N ARG A 414 6.53 -11.20 -37.17
CA ARG A 414 5.33 -11.66 -37.91
C ARG A 414 4.03 -11.43 -37.14
N LEU A 415 4.05 -11.55 -35.80
CA LEU A 415 2.89 -11.25 -34.97
C LEU A 415 2.56 -9.75 -34.97
N THR A 416 3.56 -8.88 -34.88
CA THR A 416 3.35 -7.42 -34.97
C THR A 416 2.73 -7.04 -36.32
N ASP A 417 3.16 -7.64 -37.43
CA ASP A 417 2.58 -7.38 -38.75
C ASP A 417 1.14 -7.93 -38.89
N CYS A 418 0.84 -9.03 -38.22
CA CYS A 418 -0.53 -9.54 -38.12
C CYS A 418 -1.42 -8.61 -37.29
N ALA A 419 -0.86 -7.99 -36.25
CA ALA A 419 -1.55 -7.04 -35.36
C ALA A 419 -1.97 -5.76 -36.12
N LYS A 420 -1.18 -5.33 -37.10
CA LYS A 420 -1.46 -4.13 -37.92
C LYS A 420 -2.61 -4.28 -38.93
N LYS A 421 -3.02 -5.50 -39.29
CA LYS A 421 -3.84 -5.77 -40.51
C LYS A 421 -5.37 -5.75 -40.35
N LYS A 422 -5.95 -5.29 -39.24
CA LYS A 422 -7.42 -5.16 -39.04
C LYS A 422 -7.76 -4.03 -38.07
N GLY A 423 -9.01 -3.53 -38.08
CA GLY A 423 -9.46 -2.46 -37.17
C GLY A 423 -9.05 -2.70 -35.71
N ARG A 424 -8.68 -1.61 -35.00
CA ARG A 424 -8.12 -1.59 -33.63
C ARG A 424 -9.15 -2.01 -32.56
N GLY A 425 -9.62 -3.25 -32.60
CA GLY A 425 -10.39 -3.84 -31.50
C GLY A 425 -9.49 -4.17 -30.30
N ARG A 426 -10.05 -4.25 -29.09
CA ARG A 426 -9.29 -4.53 -27.84
C ARG A 426 -8.38 -5.77 -27.95
N ALA A 427 -8.90 -6.88 -28.47
CA ALA A 427 -8.12 -8.12 -28.64
C ALA A 427 -6.89 -7.94 -29.55
N GLN A 428 -6.94 -7.02 -30.51
CA GLN A 428 -5.82 -6.73 -31.40
C GLN A 428 -4.78 -5.84 -30.73
N GLN A 429 -5.20 -4.86 -29.92
CA GLN A 429 -4.31 -4.03 -29.10
C GLN A 429 -3.53 -4.89 -28.09
N HIS A 430 -4.17 -5.89 -27.48
CA HIS A 430 -3.48 -6.83 -26.61
C HIS A 430 -2.48 -7.72 -27.37
N LEU A 431 -2.84 -8.21 -28.55
CA LEU A 431 -1.90 -8.95 -29.41
C LEU A 431 -0.69 -8.08 -29.78
N GLU A 432 -0.93 -6.81 -30.13
CA GLU A 432 0.12 -5.84 -30.44
C GLU A 432 1.06 -5.64 -29.25
N ALA A 433 0.52 -5.34 -28.06
CA ALA A 433 1.31 -5.16 -26.84
C ALA A 433 2.13 -6.42 -26.48
N SER A 434 1.51 -7.61 -26.48
CA SER A 434 2.21 -8.87 -26.19
C SER A 434 3.30 -9.19 -27.22
N SER A 435 3.04 -8.88 -28.50
CA SER A 435 4.04 -9.08 -29.56
C SER A 435 5.24 -8.14 -29.44
N TRP A 436 5.01 -6.89 -29.03
CA TRP A 436 6.07 -5.93 -28.75
C TRP A 436 6.88 -6.29 -27.50
N SER A 437 6.22 -6.74 -26.43
CA SER A 437 6.89 -7.24 -25.23
C SER A 437 7.87 -8.37 -25.57
N LEU A 438 7.40 -9.35 -26.36
CA LEU A 438 8.23 -10.45 -26.83
C LEU A 438 9.39 -9.99 -27.72
N ARG A 439 9.12 -9.05 -28.64
CA ARG A 439 10.13 -8.51 -29.56
C ARG A 439 11.23 -7.74 -28.82
N ALA A 440 10.86 -6.90 -27.86
CA ALA A 440 11.77 -6.11 -27.04
C ALA A 440 12.68 -7.00 -26.18
N VAL A 441 12.11 -7.98 -25.45
CA VAL A 441 12.91 -8.86 -24.59
C VAL A 441 13.81 -9.82 -25.39
N ALA A 442 13.33 -10.29 -26.56
CA ALA A 442 14.15 -11.11 -27.45
C ALA A 442 15.39 -10.33 -27.94
N LEU A 443 15.24 -9.05 -28.30
CA LEU A 443 16.38 -8.20 -28.65
C LEU A 443 17.29 -7.88 -27.47
N ALA A 444 16.73 -7.64 -26.29
CA ALA A 444 17.52 -7.40 -25.08
C ALA A 444 18.50 -8.56 -24.81
N LEU A 445 18.05 -9.81 -25.05
CA LEU A 445 18.80 -11.06 -24.88
C LEU A 445 19.58 -11.52 -26.14
N ALA A 446 19.49 -10.78 -27.25
CA ALA A 446 20.09 -11.19 -28.51
C ALA A 446 21.62 -10.94 -28.56
N PRO A 447 22.39 -11.77 -29.28
CA PRO A 447 23.76 -11.46 -29.66
C PRO A 447 23.90 -10.11 -30.39
N GLY A 448 25.08 -9.50 -30.35
CA GLY A 448 25.35 -8.20 -30.99
C GLY A 448 24.99 -8.15 -32.48
N GLU A 449 25.27 -9.22 -33.23
CA GLU A 449 24.95 -9.32 -34.67
C GLU A 449 23.46 -9.26 -34.99
N ILE A 450 22.60 -9.76 -34.10
CA ILE A 450 21.14 -9.71 -34.28
C ILE A 450 20.64 -8.36 -33.79
N PHE A 451 21.13 -7.90 -32.63
CA PHE A 451 20.77 -6.61 -32.07
C PHE A 451 21.01 -5.48 -33.07
N THR A 452 22.21 -5.38 -33.63
CA THR A 452 22.63 -4.38 -34.64
C THR A 452 21.68 -4.20 -35.80
N ARG A 453 21.10 -5.29 -36.28
CA ARG A 453 20.24 -5.28 -37.46
C ARG A 453 18.85 -4.73 -37.21
N TYR A 454 18.36 -4.80 -35.97
CA TYR A 454 16.94 -4.59 -35.68
C TYR A 454 16.67 -3.53 -34.60
N TRP A 455 17.61 -3.23 -33.70
CA TRP A 455 17.33 -2.39 -32.53
C TRP A 455 16.81 -0.99 -32.91
N ASN A 456 17.36 -0.37 -33.95
CA ASN A 456 16.99 0.99 -34.36
C ASN A 456 15.58 1.01 -34.95
N ASP A 457 15.31 0.13 -35.91
CA ASP A 457 13.99 -0.01 -36.54
C ASP A 457 12.89 -0.36 -35.53
N ASP A 458 13.19 -1.27 -34.59
CA ASP A 458 12.25 -1.71 -33.55
C ASP A 458 11.95 -0.58 -32.57
N THR A 459 12.97 0.17 -32.15
CA THR A 459 12.84 1.29 -31.22
C THR A 459 12.07 2.45 -31.85
N LEU A 460 12.40 2.82 -33.10
CA LEU A 460 11.66 3.84 -33.85
C LEU A 460 10.22 3.41 -34.12
N ALA A 461 9.98 2.14 -34.43
CA ALA A 461 8.62 1.63 -34.63
C ALA A 461 7.78 1.65 -33.34
N LEU A 462 8.38 1.31 -32.18
CA LEU A 462 7.76 1.46 -30.87
C LEU A 462 7.43 2.92 -30.55
N LEU A 463 8.36 3.83 -30.80
CA LEU A 463 8.17 5.27 -30.60
C LEU A 463 7.04 5.81 -31.48
N ARG A 464 6.99 5.43 -32.77
CA ARG A 464 5.90 5.79 -33.67
C ARG A 464 4.56 5.21 -33.21
N LEU A 465 4.54 3.96 -32.74
CA LEU A 465 3.33 3.36 -32.21
C LEU A 465 2.84 4.10 -30.97
N GLN A 466 3.72 4.43 -30.03
CA GLN A 466 3.34 5.21 -28.86
C GLN A 466 2.84 6.60 -29.24
N GLN A 467 3.48 7.26 -30.21
CA GLN A 467 3.02 8.54 -30.74
C GLN A 467 1.61 8.44 -31.34
N GLN A 468 1.31 7.38 -32.09
CA GLN A 468 -0.01 7.13 -32.64
C GLN A 468 -1.04 6.85 -31.54
N LEU A 469 -0.69 6.04 -30.54
CA LEU A 469 -1.56 5.82 -29.37
C LEU A 469 -1.82 7.11 -28.62
N ASN A 470 -0.82 8.00 -28.56
CA ASN A 470 -0.91 9.33 -27.97
C ASN A 470 -1.77 10.31 -28.82
N GLN A 471 -1.92 10.10 -30.12
CA GLN A 471 -2.78 10.95 -30.98
C GLN A 471 -4.21 10.42 -31.11
N ASP A 472 -4.41 9.12 -30.97
CA ASP A 472 -5.70 8.45 -31.12
C ASP A 472 -6.64 8.76 -29.94
N SER A 473 -7.40 9.84 -30.07
CA SER A 473 -8.40 10.26 -29.07
C SER A 473 -9.54 9.26 -28.82
N SER A 474 -9.70 8.25 -29.68
CA SER A 474 -10.70 7.17 -29.56
C SER A 474 -10.21 5.97 -28.76
N ALA A 475 -8.91 5.87 -28.47
CA ALA A 475 -8.29 4.74 -27.77
C ALA A 475 -8.21 4.93 -26.25
N GLY A 476 -9.04 5.80 -25.67
CA GLY A 476 -8.98 6.15 -24.24
C GLY A 476 -9.03 4.91 -23.32
N GLY A 477 -8.12 4.88 -22.33
CA GLY A 477 -8.05 3.84 -21.30
C GLY A 477 -6.67 3.19 -21.16
N ALA A 478 -6.60 2.12 -20.37
CA ALA A 478 -5.36 1.40 -20.03
C ALA A 478 -4.54 0.93 -21.26
N ALA A 479 -5.19 0.67 -22.39
CA ALA A 479 -4.55 0.18 -23.60
C ALA A 479 -3.49 1.13 -24.18
N THR A 480 -3.60 2.44 -23.94
CA THR A 480 -2.64 3.46 -24.39
C THR A 480 -1.26 3.32 -23.74
N TYR A 481 -1.18 2.66 -22.57
CA TYR A 481 0.05 2.51 -21.79
C TYR A 481 0.70 1.14 -21.95
N ASN A 482 0.03 0.17 -22.56
CA ASN A 482 0.49 -1.22 -22.62
C ASN A 482 1.81 -1.44 -23.37
N VAL A 483 2.21 -0.49 -24.24
CA VAL A 483 3.47 -0.58 -25.01
C VAL A 483 4.63 0.09 -24.28
N LEU A 484 4.37 0.96 -23.28
CA LEU A 484 5.41 1.69 -22.54
C LEU A 484 6.43 0.77 -21.85
N PRO A 485 6.06 -0.37 -21.22
CA PRO A 485 7.06 -1.29 -20.66
C PRO A 485 7.99 -1.89 -21.74
N SER A 486 7.49 -2.12 -22.95
CA SER A 486 8.33 -2.63 -24.07
C SER A 486 9.30 -1.56 -24.56
N LEU A 487 8.86 -0.29 -24.55
CA LEU A 487 9.69 0.86 -24.87
C LEU A 487 10.77 1.08 -23.81
N GLU A 488 10.41 1.05 -22.52
CA GLU A 488 11.35 1.13 -21.40
C GLU A 488 12.41 0.04 -21.49
N LEU A 489 12.01 -1.20 -21.74
CA LEU A 489 12.94 -2.32 -21.91
C LEU A 489 13.89 -2.08 -23.09
N SER A 490 13.35 -1.71 -24.25
CA SER A 490 14.16 -1.45 -25.45
C SER A 490 15.17 -0.32 -25.21
N PHE A 491 14.72 0.78 -24.59
CA PHE A 491 15.54 1.93 -24.25
C PHE A 491 16.64 1.58 -23.24
N THR A 492 16.29 0.87 -22.17
CA THR A 492 17.21 0.43 -21.12
C THR A 492 18.33 -0.43 -21.70
N TYR A 493 18.00 -1.44 -22.51
CA TYR A 493 19.02 -2.33 -23.06
C TYR A 493 19.84 -1.72 -24.20
N MET A 494 19.28 -0.76 -24.93
CA MET A 494 20.04 0.09 -25.85
C MET A 494 21.10 0.91 -25.09
N MET A 495 20.68 1.63 -24.04
CA MET A 495 21.58 2.45 -23.22
C MET A 495 22.64 1.59 -22.50
N HIS A 496 22.24 0.45 -21.94
CA HIS A 496 23.17 -0.48 -21.31
C HIS A 496 24.28 -0.93 -22.26
N ARG A 497 23.95 -1.32 -23.50
CA ARG A 497 24.94 -1.72 -24.50
C ARG A 497 25.84 -0.56 -24.93
N HIS A 498 25.31 0.66 -25.02
CA HIS A 498 26.10 1.86 -25.27
C HIS A 498 27.15 2.09 -24.16
N PHE A 499 26.73 2.06 -22.89
CA PHE A 499 27.65 2.24 -21.76
C PHE A 499 28.70 1.11 -21.66
N LEU A 500 28.29 -0.14 -21.91
CA LEU A 500 29.25 -1.26 -21.97
C LEU A 500 30.35 -1.06 -23.01
N LEU A 501 30.05 -0.49 -24.19
CA LEU A 501 31.08 -0.14 -25.17
C LEU A 501 31.99 0.99 -24.68
N ARG A 502 31.36 2.07 -24.17
CA ARG A 502 32.07 3.26 -23.70
C ARG A 502 33.10 2.91 -22.62
N ASP A 503 32.74 2.02 -21.70
CA ASP A 503 33.58 1.66 -20.55
C ASP A 503 34.65 0.60 -20.90
N SER A 504 34.38 -0.30 -21.87
CA SER A 504 35.29 -1.40 -22.18
C SER A 504 36.29 -1.10 -23.31
N GLY A 505 36.08 -0.05 -24.10
CA GLY A 505 36.98 0.37 -25.21
C GLY A 505 37.12 -0.63 -26.37
N ALA A 506 36.60 -1.85 -26.22
CA ALA A 506 36.58 -2.86 -27.26
C ALA A 506 35.44 -2.55 -28.23
N ALA A 507 35.79 -2.13 -29.45
CA ALA A 507 34.85 -1.96 -30.55
C ALA A 507 34.20 -3.32 -30.90
N LYS A 508 33.18 -3.73 -30.14
CA LYS A 508 32.33 -4.86 -30.48
C LYS A 508 31.28 -4.33 -31.45
N THR A 509 31.33 -4.85 -32.66
CA THR A 509 30.47 -4.52 -33.79
C THR A 509 29.01 -4.24 -33.37
N GLY A 510 28.67 -2.96 -33.42
CA GLY A 510 27.34 -2.37 -33.44
C GLY A 510 26.51 -2.38 -32.14
N ALA A 511 27.10 -1.86 -31.07
CA ALA A 511 26.26 -1.13 -30.12
C ALA A 511 25.96 0.29 -30.61
N PRO A 512 24.94 0.95 -30.04
CA PRO A 512 24.48 2.27 -30.47
C PRO A 512 25.58 3.34 -30.30
N THR A 513 25.71 4.21 -31.29
CA THR A 513 26.63 5.36 -31.22
C THR A 513 26.09 6.46 -30.30
N SER A 514 26.92 7.42 -29.92
CA SER A 514 26.48 8.58 -29.12
C SER A 514 25.40 9.40 -29.85
N SER A 515 25.53 9.59 -31.17
CA SER A 515 24.50 10.25 -31.99
C SER A 515 23.19 9.47 -32.06
N ASP A 516 23.26 8.14 -32.10
CA ASP A 516 22.08 7.27 -32.07
C ASP A 516 21.32 7.40 -30.74
N CYS A 517 22.06 7.39 -29.62
CA CYS A 517 21.50 7.59 -28.29
C CYS A 517 20.83 8.97 -28.17
N GLU A 518 21.49 10.05 -28.60
CA GLU A 518 20.93 11.41 -28.56
C GLU A 518 19.67 11.53 -29.42
N GLY A 519 19.69 11.02 -30.65
CA GLY A 519 18.53 11.02 -31.53
C GLY A 519 17.35 10.25 -30.92
N THR A 520 17.61 9.10 -30.29
CA THR A 520 16.59 8.29 -29.64
C THR A 520 16.05 8.95 -28.38
N ILE A 521 16.91 9.57 -27.56
CA ILE A 521 16.52 10.36 -26.37
C ILE A 521 15.58 11.48 -26.79
N ASN A 522 15.99 12.32 -27.75
CA ASN A 522 15.19 13.46 -28.20
C ASN A 522 13.83 13.02 -28.77
N THR A 523 13.82 11.93 -29.55
CA THR A 523 12.59 11.37 -30.10
C THR A 523 11.67 10.82 -29.01
N THR A 524 12.25 10.17 -27.99
CA THR A 524 11.51 9.65 -26.83
C THR A 524 10.87 10.78 -26.04
N GLN A 525 11.62 11.85 -25.75
CA GLN A 525 11.10 13.04 -25.09
C GLN A 525 9.92 13.65 -25.87
N ALA A 526 10.09 13.85 -27.18
CA ALA A 526 9.07 14.47 -28.01
C ALA A 526 7.79 13.61 -28.16
N TRP A 527 7.94 12.30 -28.45
CA TRP A 527 6.82 11.44 -28.87
C TRP A 527 6.20 10.60 -27.74
N VAL A 528 6.87 10.49 -26.59
CA VAL A 528 6.38 9.73 -25.45
C VAL A 528 5.97 10.67 -24.32
N PHE A 529 6.85 11.59 -23.94
CA PHE A 529 6.63 12.48 -22.79
C PHE A 529 5.81 13.71 -23.18
N PHE A 530 6.28 14.50 -24.14
CA PHE A 530 5.65 15.79 -24.47
C PHE A 530 4.36 15.66 -25.29
N SER A 531 4.16 14.56 -25.99
CA SER A 531 2.89 14.25 -26.65
C SER A 531 1.96 13.35 -25.82
N LEU A 532 2.27 13.09 -24.54
CA LEU A 532 1.45 12.22 -23.70
C LEU A 532 0.01 12.75 -23.60
N GLN A 533 -0.98 11.87 -23.76
CA GLN A 533 -2.39 12.27 -23.72
C GLN A 533 -2.79 12.82 -22.36
N ARG A 534 -3.54 13.93 -22.39
CA ARG A 534 -4.30 14.39 -21.22
C ARG A 534 -5.44 13.42 -20.95
N LEU A 535 -5.58 12.98 -19.71
CA LEU A 535 -6.69 12.14 -19.29
C LEU A 535 -8.01 12.92 -19.43
N ARG A 536 -9.05 12.25 -19.92
CA ARG A 536 -10.41 12.81 -19.95
C ARG A 536 -11.21 12.26 -18.77
N PRO A 537 -11.99 13.10 -18.06
CA PRO A 537 -12.94 12.63 -17.06
C PRO A 537 -13.89 11.60 -17.69
N GLN A 538 -14.03 10.43 -17.08
CA GLN A 538 -14.93 9.37 -17.56
C GLN A 538 -16.25 9.41 -16.78
N THR A 539 -17.37 9.14 -17.44
CA THR A 539 -18.63 8.84 -16.74
C THR A 539 -18.50 7.52 -15.99
N PRO A 540 -18.99 7.41 -14.74
CA PRO A 540 -18.77 6.23 -13.90
C PRO A 540 -19.31 4.97 -14.59
N SER A 541 -18.39 4.11 -15.02
CA SER A 541 -18.67 2.82 -15.63
C SER A 541 -18.13 1.74 -14.71
N SER A 542 -19.01 0.89 -14.19
CA SER A 542 -18.80 -0.01 -13.05
C SER A 542 -17.92 -1.25 -13.32
N ALA A 543 -17.10 -1.28 -14.38
CA ALA A 543 -16.43 -2.53 -14.78
C ALA A 543 -15.05 -2.39 -15.46
N SER A 544 -14.38 -1.23 -15.40
CA SER A 544 -13.06 -1.07 -16.02
C SER A 544 -12.02 -0.50 -15.06
N ILE A 545 -10.82 -1.10 -15.07
CA ILE A 545 -9.60 -0.55 -14.44
C ILE A 545 -9.53 0.95 -14.77
N SER A 546 -9.49 1.79 -13.74
CA SER A 546 -9.49 3.24 -13.95
C SER A 546 -8.27 3.65 -14.79
N SER A 547 -8.44 4.61 -15.70
CA SER A 547 -7.33 5.10 -16.53
C SER A 547 -6.14 5.60 -15.70
N PHE A 548 -6.40 6.14 -14.51
CA PHE A 548 -5.37 6.53 -13.55
C PHE A 548 -4.67 5.32 -12.91
N THR A 549 -5.38 4.24 -12.57
CA THR A 549 -4.75 3.00 -12.10
C THR A 549 -3.74 2.48 -13.14
N ALA A 550 -4.11 2.46 -14.42
CA ALA A 550 -3.20 2.05 -15.48
C ALA A 550 -2.01 3.01 -15.66
N LEU A 551 -2.24 4.33 -15.53
CA LEU A 551 -1.13 5.30 -15.50
C LEU A 551 -0.17 5.00 -14.33
N LYS A 552 -0.69 4.81 -13.12
CA LYS A 552 0.07 4.57 -11.89
C LYS A 552 0.83 3.25 -11.92
N THR A 553 0.23 2.16 -12.40
CA THR A 553 0.83 0.81 -12.35
C THR A 553 1.65 0.44 -13.58
N ILE A 554 1.36 1.00 -14.75
CA ILE A 554 2.03 0.64 -16.02
C ILE A 554 2.92 1.79 -16.53
N ALA A 555 2.34 2.98 -16.73
CA ALA A 555 3.04 4.06 -17.41
C ALA A 555 4.11 4.71 -16.53
N LEU A 556 3.76 5.07 -15.29
CA LEU A 556 4.62 5.83 -14.39
C LEU A 556 5.93 5.09 -14.08
N PRO A 557 5.94 3.78 -13.71
CA PRO A 557 7.20 3.06 -13.48
C PRO A 557 8.11 3.00 -14.70
N ALA A 558 7.53 2.79 -15.89
CA ALA A 558 8.28 2.74 -17.15
C ALA A 558 8.91 4.11 -17.47
N LEU A 559 8.14 5.19 -17.38
CA LEU A 559 8.59 6.54 -17.73
C LEU A 559 9.62 7.10 -16.72
N VAL A 560 9.50 6.76 -15.43
CA VAL A 560 10.50 7.12 -14.41
C VAL A 560 11.84 6.44 -14.70
N ARG A 561 11.84 5.14 -15.00
CA ARG A 561 13.10 4.42 -15.35
C ARG A 561 13.73 4.93 -16.64
N VAL A 562 12.92 5.25 -17.66
CA VAL A 562 13.41 5.90 -18.88
C VAL A 562 14.02 7.27 -18.54
N SER A 563 13.40 8.05 -17.68
CA SER A 563 13.95 9.34 -17.23
C SER A 563 15.29 9.17 -16.50
N ARG A 564 15.44 8.15 -15.65
CA ARG A 564 16.72 7.79 -15.02
C ARG A 564 17.78 7.40 -16.04
N ALA A 565 17.41 6.65 -17.08
CA ALA A 565 18.32 6.27 -18.15
C ALA A 565 18.75 7.46 -19.04
N ILE A 566 17.88 8.46 -19.24
CA ILE A 566 18.25 9.72 -19.89
C ILE A 566 19.20 10.52 -18.99
N ALA A 567 18.90 10.59 -17.69
CA ALA A 567 19.70 11.29 -16.68
C ALA A 567 21.13 10.74 -16.54
N SER A 568 21.31 9.43 -16.68
CA SER A 568 22.63 8.79 -16.63
C SER A 568 23.47 9.06 -17.89
N TYR A 569 22.84 9.36 -19.03
CA TYR A 569 23.54 9.76 -20.24
C TYR A 569 24.09 11.19 -20.12
N ASN A 570 23.25 12.13 -19.71
CA ASN A 570 23.64 13.53 -19.52
C ASN A 570 22.70 14.22 -18.51
N MET A 571 23.13 14.33 -17.25
CA MET A 571 22.34 14.91 -16.17
C MET A 571 21.98 16.38 -16.43
N ALA A 572 22.94 17.23 -16.79
CA ALA A 572 22.71 18.65 -17.01
C ALA A 572 21.66 18.90 -18.11
N CYS A 573 21.78 18.19 -19.25
CA CYS A 573 20.80 18.23 -20.34
C CYS A 573 19.43 17.70 -19.87
N THR A 574 19.40 16.64 -19.06
CA THR A 574 18.15 16.08 -18.54
C THR A 574 17.40 17.07 -17.66
N VAL A 575 18.09 17.76 -16.75
CA VAL A 575 17.43 18.78 -15.91
C VAL A 575 16.82 19.89 -16.78
N GLN A 576 17.57 20.39 -17.78
CA GLN A 576 17.16 21.52 -18.60
C GLN A 576 16.10 21.18 -19.67
N ASN A 577 16.25 20.05 -20.36
CA ASN A 577 15.47 19.70 -21.56
C ASN A 577 14.44 18.59 -21.30
N HIS A 578 14.50 17.91 -20.14
CA HIS A 578 13.54 16.86 -19.77
C HIS A 578 12.67 17.28 -18.57
N LEU A 579 13.29 17.47 -17.41
CA LEU A 579 12.57 17.72 -16.16
C LEU A 579 11.91 19.10 -16.14
N ARG A 580 12.61 20.15 -16.59
CA ARG A 580 12.06 21.50 -16.64
C ARG A 580 10.81 21.59 -17.53
N PRO A 581 10.80 21.12 -18.79
CA PRO A 581 9.59 21.10 -19.61
C PRO A 581 8.45 20.31 -18.95
N LEU A 582 8.72 19.10 -18.42
CA LEU A 582 7.72 18.28 -17.74
C LEU A 582 7.04 18.95 -16.55
N LEU A 583 7.75 19.85 -15.85
CA LEU A 583 7.23 20.55 -14.66
C LEU A 583 6.66 21.94 -14.96
N SER A 584 7.09 22.59 -16.05
CA SER A 584 6.75 24.00 -16.32
C SER A 584 5.82 24.24 -17.50
N GLU A 585 5.80 23.35 -18.50
CA GLU A 585 4.95 23.48 -19.69
C GLU A 585 3.51 22.97 -19.50
N PRO A 586 3.20 21.98 -18.64
CA PRO A 586 1.83 21.53 -18.49
C PRO A 586 0.94 22.64 -17.91
N VAL A 587 -0.31 22.68 -18.36
CA VAL A 587 -1.21 23.81 -18.10
C VAL A 587 -1.99 23.59 -16.80
N ARG A 588 -2.22 22.33 -16.42
CA ARG A 588 -3.02 21.95 -15.25
C ARG A 588 -2.26 20.95 -14.38
N VAL A 589 -2.54 20.98 -13.07
CA VAL A 589 -1.96 20.05 -12.09
C VAL A 589 -2.39 18.59 -12.36
N GLY A 590 -3.55 18.40 -12.99
CA GLY A 590 -4.04 17.09 -13.44
C GLY A 590 -3.42 16.58 -14.73
N ASP A 591 -2.43 17.27 -15.31
CA ASP A 591 -1.69 16.77 -16.48
C ASP A 591 -0.67 15.70 -16.02
N PRO A 592 -0.68 14.48 -16.61
CA PRO A 592 0.17 13.38 -16.16
C PRO A 592 1.68 13.66 -16.30
N GLN A 593 2.05 14.59 -17.18
CA GLN A 593 3.43 15.03 -17.39
C GLN A 593 4.06 15.61 -16.11
N MET A 594 3.31 16.40 -15.33
CA MET A 594 3.82 16.96 -14.07
C MET A 594 4.13 15.85 -13.07
N LEU A 595 3.21 14.89 -12.90
CA LEU A 595 3.40 13.75 -12.01
C LEU A 595 4.65 12.94 -12.40
N ILE A 596 4.81 12.64 -13.70
CA ILE A 596 5.98 11.91 -14.20
C ILE A 596 7.27 12.68 -13.90
N GLY A 597 7.28 13.99 -14.10
CA GLY A 597 8.44 14.85 -13.80
C GLY A 597 8.83 14.83 -12.32
N LEU A 598 7.85 14.90 -11.41
CA LEU A 598 8.08 14.87 -9.96
C LEU A 598 8.56 13.49 -9.48
N GLU A 599 7.95 12.42 -9.96
CA GLU A 599 8.33 11.05 -9.60
C GLU A 599 9.71 10.69 -10.15
N ALA A 600 10.03 11.13 -11.38
CA ALA A 600 11.38 11.02 -11.93
C ALA A 600 12.40 11.80 -11.08
N LEU A 601 12.05 13.01 -10.64
CA LEU A 601 12.94 13.80 -9.79
C LEU A 601 13.14 13.15 -8.41
N ALA A 602 12.09 12.60 -7.80
CA ALA A 602 12.16 11.88 -6.54
C ALA A 602 13.06 10.65 -6.65
N ASP A 603 12.92 9.91 -7.74
CA ASP A 603 13.75 8.75 -8.06
C ASP A 603 15.23 9.14 -8.28
N LEU A 604 15.52 10.30 -8.88
CA LEU A 604 16.89 10.81 -9.07
C LEU A 604 17.54 11.36 -7.79
N LEU A 605 16.75 11.93 -6.88
CA LEU A 605 17.22 12.47 -5.60
C LEU A 605 17.36 11.40 -4.50
N SER A 606 16.70 10.25 -4.66
CA SER A 606 16.84 9.14 -3.73
C SER A 606 18.29 8.65 -3.67
N GLN A 607 18.85 8.54 -2.46
CA GLN A 607 20.21 8.03 -2.25
C GLN A 607 20.26 6.56 -2.67
N ASN A 608 20.89 6.27 -3.80
CA ASN A 608 21.14 4.91 -4.27
C ASN A 608 22.31 4.28 -3.49
N ASP A 609 22.18 4.13 -2.16
CA ASP A 609 23.13 3.33 -1.36
C ASP A 609 22.83 1.82 -1.44
N ARG A 610 21.70 1.45 -2.07
CA ARG A 610 21.38 0.07 -2.40
C ARG A 610 21.69 -0.19 -3.87
N ASP A 611 22.94 -0.60 -4.13
CA ASP A 611 23.26 -1.40 -5.31
C ASP A 611 22.52 -2.75 -5.16
N ASP A 612 21.21 -2.75 -5.44
CA ASP A 612 20.43 -3.98 -5.53
C ASP A 612 20.92 -4.75 -6.77
N ASN A 613 21.62 -5.86 -6.51
CA ASN A 613 22.24 -6.77 -7.49
C ASN A 613 21.25 -7.43 -8.49
N THR A 614 20.03 -6.92 -8.65
CA THR A 614 18.94 -7.60 -9.37
C THR A 614 18.28 -6.75 -10.44
N ARG A 615 18.72 -5.51 -10.68
CA ARG A 615 18.34 -4.75 -11.88
C ARG A 615 19.52 -3.93 -12.41
N LEU A 616 19.59 -3.76 -13.73
CA LEU A 616 20.49 -2.79 -14.36
C LEU A 616 20.12 -1.37 -13.91
N SER A 617 20.64 -0.94 -12.76
CA SER A 617 20.50 0.42 -12.28
C SER A 617 21.48 1.31 -13.02
N PHE A 618 20.99 2.36 -13.67
CA PHE A 618 21.88 3.37 -14.23
C PHE A 618 22.38 4.27 -13.11
N ARG A 619 23.70 4.38 -12.98
CA ARG A 619 24.31 5.33 -12.04
C ARG A 619 24.14 6.74 -12.58
N VAL A 620 23.73 7.63 -11.69
CA VAL A 620 23.43 9.02 -11.99
C VAL A 620 24.48 9.90 -11.31
N ASN A 621 24.98 10.92 -12.01
CA ASN A 621 25.90 11.88 -11.40
C ASN A 621 25.12 12.80 -10.44
N SER A 622 25.17 12.49 -9.15
CA SER A 622 24.51 13.28 -8.11
C SER A 622 25.04 14.71 -8.08
N SER A 623 26.35 14.93 -8.29
CA SER A 623 26.96 16.27 -8.23
C SER A 623 26.36 17.25 -9.24
N ASP A 624 26.13 16.81 -10.48
CA ASP A 624 25.51 17.64 -11.53
C ASP A 624 24.04 17.95 -11.22
N LEU A 625 23.32 16.99 -10.62
CA LEU A 625 21.95 17.21 -10.15
C LEU A 625 21.93 18.22 -9.00
N LEU A 626 22.90 18.12 -8.08
CA LEU A 626 23.03 19.05 -6.95
C LEU A 626 23.31 20.48 -7.43
N ALA A 627 24.11 20.64 -8.49
CA ALA A 627 24.40 21.95 -9.09
C ALA A 627 23.13 22.66 -9.62
N SER A 628 22.09 21.89 -9.97
CA SER A 628 20.82 22.44 -10.47
C SER A 628 19.71 22.55 -9.41
N ARG A 629 20.01 22.30 -8.12
CA ARG A 629 19.03 22.30 -7.01
C ARG A 629 18.19 23.56 -6.92
N GLN A 630 18.77 24.74 -7.16
CA GLN A 630 18.05 26.00 -7.09
C GLN A 630 16.93 26.07 -8.14
N MET A 631 17.25 25.77 -9.40
CA MET A 631 16.27 25.73 -10.49
C MET A 631 15.19 24.67 -10.21
N ILE A 632 15.59 23.50 -9.74
CA ILE A 632 14.67 22.40 -9.41
C ILE A 632 13.73 22.81 -8.27
N GLY A 633 14.25 23.42 -7.20
CA GLY A 633 13.47 23.92 -6.08
C GLY A 633 12.48 25.02 -6.49
N GLU A 634 12.86 25.92 -7.38
CA GLU A 634 11.96 26.90 -7.97
C GLU A 634 10.79 26.25 -8.74
N LEU A 635 11.08 25.22 -9.55
CA LEU A 635 10.05 24.50 -10.31
C LEU A 635 9.08 23.76 -9.39
N VAL A 636 9.60 22.99 -8.43
CA VAL A 636 8.76 22.25 -7.46
C VAL A 636 7.94 23.22 -6.61
N GLY A 637 8.51 24.37 -6.21
CA GLY A 637 7.78 25.43 -5.50
C GLY A 637 6.58 25.97 -6.29
N ARG A 638 6.72 26.18 -7.60
CA ARG A 638 5.60 26.62 -8.46
C ARG A 638 4.52 25.55 -8.56
N VAL A 639 4.90 24.28 -8.70
CA VAL A 639 3.95 23.17 -8.74
C VAL A 639 3.20 23.06 -7.42
N LEU A 640 3.89 23.13 -6.28
CA LEU A 640 3.27 23.15 -4.94
C LEU A 640 2.24 24.27 -4.79
N LEU A 641 2.57 25.48 -5.24
CA LEU A 641 1.63 26.61 -5.24
C LEU A 641 0.40 26.31 -6.12
N ALA A 642 0.61 25.84 -7.35
CA ALA A 642 -0.49 25.48 -8.25
C ALA A 642 -1.41 24.40 -7.64
N CYS A 643 -0.84 23.34 -7.07
CA CYS A 643 -1.59 22.29 -6.37
C CYS A 643 -2.37 22.86 -5.18
N SER A 644 -1.74 23.71 -4.36
CA SER A 644 -2.36 24.31 -3.18
C SER A 644 -3.57 25.19 -3.53
N THR A 645 -3.52 25.90 -4.66
CA THR A 645 -4.63 26.74 -5.13
C THR A 645 -5.80 25.94 -5.70
N GLN A 646 -5.54 24.79 -6.34
CA GLN A 646 -6.58 23.99 -6.99
C GLN A 646 -7.22 22.95 -6.04
N ILE A 647 -6.43 22.35 -5.15
CA ILE A 647 -6.82 21.21 -4.30
C ILE A 647 -6.70 21.53 -2.82
N GLY A 648 -5.77 22.42 -2.43
CA GLY A 648 -5.46 22.73 -1.03
C GLY A 648 -6.57 23.45 -0.23
N HIS A 649 -7.72 23.72 -0.85
CA HIS A 649 -8.91 24.27 -0.18
C HIS A 649 -9.90 23.20 0.30
N LYS A 650 -9.79 21.95 -0.17
CA LYS A 650 -10.62 20.83 0.30
C LYS A 650 -10.07 20.34 1.65
N LEU A 651 -10.72 20.74 2.74
CA LEU A 651 -10.35 20.35 4.10
C LEU A 651 -11.24 19.21 4.60
N LEU A 652 -10.74 18.42 5.54
CA LEU A 652 -11.52 17.34 6.18
C LEU A 652 -12.79 17.90 6.83
N THR A 653 -13.93 17.30 6.52
CA THR A 653 -15.24 17.65 7.09
C THR A 653 -15.72 16.65 8.13
N GLU A 654 -15.17 15.43 8.14
CA GLU A 654 -15.58 14.32 9.01
C GLU A 654 -14.44 13.91 9.95
N VAL A 655 -14.78 13.49 11.17
CA VAL A 655 -13.81 12.98 12.15
C VAL A 655 -13.38 11.58 11.70
N PRO A 656 -12.07 11.31 11.50
CA PRO A 656 -11.61 10.00 11.08
C PRO A 656 -12.05 8.91 12.07
N ALA A 657 -12.86 7.94 11.61
CA ALA A 657 -13.48 6.90 12.43
C ALA A 657 -12.50 5.88 13.07
N ALA A 658 -11.20 6.01 12.81
CA ALA A 658 -10.14 5.15 13.36
C ALA A 658 -9.84 5.43 14.85
N THR A 659 -10.86 5.53 15.69
CA THR A 659 -10.75 5.82 17.14
C THR A 659 -10.93 4.60 18.04
N LYS A 660 -11.08 3.38 17.50
CA LYS A 660 -11.27 2.18 18.35
C LYS A 660 -10.03 1.31 18.60
N ASN A 661 -8.96 1.42 17.82
CA ASN A 661 -7.75 0.61 18.04
C ASN A 661 -6.52 1.52 18.24
N ARG A 662 -6.15 1.75 19.51
CA ARG A 662 -4.90 2.46 19.91
C ARG A 662 -3.63 1.72 19.42
N ASP A 663 -3.77 0.49 18.96
CA ASP A 663 -2.68 -0.34 18.42
C ASP A 663 -2.54 -0.27 16.88
N ALA A 664 -3.50 0.28 16.15
CA ALA A 664 -3.48 0.35 14.67
C ALA A 664 -2.82 1.62 14.09
N LEU A 665 -2.33 2.52 14.95
CA LEU A 665 -1.56 3.71 14.57
C LEU A 665 -0.08 3.60 14.93
N GLN A 666 0.43 2.38 15.15
CA GLN A 666 1.86 2.17 15.05
C GLN A 666 2.26 2.42 13.59
N LEU A 667 3.30 3.22 13.40
CA LEU A 667 3.94 3.64 12.13
C LEU A 667 4.30 2.49 11.15
N GLY A 668 3.96 1.24 11.47
CA GLY A 668 4.07 0.05 10.63
C GLY A 668 2.87 -0.20 9.70
N GLU A 669 1.65 0.19 10.04
CA GLU A 669 0.45 -0.13 9.22
C GLU A 669 0.08 0.97 8.20
N LEU A 670 0.53 2.21 8.41
CA LEU A 670 0.53 3.26 7.36
C LEU A 670 1.44 2.92 6.15
N ARG A 671 2.30 1.90 6.28
CA ARG A 671 3.10 1.34 5.18
C ARG A 671 2.43 0.17 4.45
N HIS A 672 1.33 -0.40 4.97
CA HIS A 672 0.74 -1.63 4.44
C HIS A 672 -0.76 -1.63 4.15
N ASN A 673 -1.49 -0.56 4.46
CA ASN A 673 -2.84 -0.37 3.88
C ASN A 673 -2.73 0.25 2.48
N THR A 674 -2.43 -0.60 1.50
CA THR A 674 -2.66 -0.34 0.07
C THR A 674 -3.91 -1.08 -0.44
N GLY A 675 -4.75 -1.56 0.49
CA GLY A 675 -5.85 -2.49 0.20
C GLY A 675 -7.24 -1.86 0.06
N ASP A 676 -7.48 -0.71 0.71
CA ASP A 676 -8.80 -0.04 0.73
C ASP A 676 -8.73 1.37 0.07
N ASP A 677 -7.89 1.54 -0.95
CA ASP A 677 -7.82 2.78 -1.75
C ASP A 677 -9.11 2.97 -2.60
N ASP A 678 -9.96 1.96 -2.77
CA ASP A 678 -11.08 1.95 -3.74
C ASP A 678 -12.31 2.80 -3.32
N GLU A 679 -12.35 3.33 -2.08
CA GLU A 679 -13.45 4.17 -1.60
C GLU A 679 -13.20 5.69 -1.70
N GLU A 680 -11.99 6.16 -2.06
CA GLU A 680 -11.73 7.60 -2.13
C GLU A 680 -12.45 8.29 -3.31
N GLU A 681 -13.14 9.41 -3.06
CA GLU A 681 -13.96 10.10 -4.07
C GLU A 681 -13.18 10.54 -5.31
N HIS A 682 -11.88 10.78 -5.19
CA HIS A 682 -11.03 11.24 -6.28
C HIS A 682 -10.83 10.19 -7.38
N TRP A 683 -11.00 8.89 -7.10
CA TRP A 683 -10.89 7.83 -8.12
C TRP A 683 -12.01 7.88 -9.17
N LYS A 684 -13.10 8.62 -8.88
CA LYS A 684 -14.20 8.86 -9.81
C LYS A 684 -13.80 9.76 -10.99
N ASP A 685 -12.84 10.67 -10.80
CA ASP A 685 -12.28 11.51 -11.88
C ASP A 685 -10.77 11.26 -12.02
N PRO A 686 -10.30 10.63 -13.12
CA PRO A 686 -8.89 10.34 -13.32
C PRO A 686 -8.01 11.60 -13.38
N THR A 687 -8.57 12.76 -13.77
CA THR A 687 -7.80 14.02 -13.80
C THR A 687 -7.62 14.60 -12.40
N GLN A 688 -8.62 14.47 -11.53
CA GLN A 688 -8.49 14.82 -10.11
C GLN A 688 -7.52 13.86 -9.43
N ALA A 689 -7.61 12.56 -9.69
CA ALA A 689 -6.71 11.55 -9.13
C ALA A 689 -5.23 11.83 -9.47
N VAL A 690 -4.94 12.19 -10.74
CA VAL A 690 -3.59 12.65 -11.13
C VAL A 690 -3.21 13.92 -10.37
N ALA A 691 -4.11 14.90 -10.25
CA ALA A 691 -3.79 16.15 -9.59
C ALA A 691 -3.46 15.98 -8.10
N VAL A 692 -4.19 15.10 -7.41
CA VAL A 692 -3.96 14.69 -6.02
C VAL A 692 -2.60 13.98 -5.90
N ALA A 693 -2.30 13.04 -6.79
CA ALA A 693 -1.00 12.37 -6.84
C ALA A 693 0.16 13.33 -7.14
N THR A 694 -0.02 14.30 -8.04
CA THR A 694 0.95 15.36 -8.34
C THR A 694 1.24 16.19 -7.07
N PHE A 695 0.21 16.51 -6.29
CA PHE A 695 0.40 17.24 -5.03
C PHE A 695 1.17 16.40 -4.00
N ALA A 696 0.79 15.14 -3.82
CA ALA A 696 1.46 14.22 -2.91
C ALA A 696 2.95 14.03 -3.29
N ALA A 697 3.26 13.85 -4.58
CA ALA A 697 4.63 13.74 -5.08
C ALA A 697 5.45 15.03 -4.87
N ALA A 698 4.83 16.19 -5.08
CA ALA A 698 5.49 17.49 -4.84
C ALA A 698 5.80 17.71 -3.35
N LEU A 699 4.90 17.29 -2.45
CA LEU A 699 5.11 17.35 -1.00
C LEU A 699 6.25 16.44 -0.56
N ALA A 700 6.35 15.23 -1.12
CA ALA A 700 7.43 14.27 -0.84
C ALA A 700 8.82 14.81 -1.23
N LEU A 701 8.88 15.75 -2.18
CA LEU A 701 10.11 16.41 -2.62
C LEU A 701 10.52 17.61 -1.74
N MET A 702 9.67 18.06 -0.81
CA MET A 702 10.01 19.20 0.04
C MET A 702 11.19 18.95 0.99
N PRO A 703 11.32 17.80 1.69
CA PRO A 703 12.46 17.56 2.56
C PRO A 703 13.83 17.69 1.86
N PRO A 704 14.10 17.04 0.71
CA PRO A 704 15.39 17.17 0.03
C PRO A 704 15.61 18.52 -0.67
N LEU A 705 14.56 19.31 -0.92
CA LEU A 705 14.64 20.59 -1.63
C LEU A 705 14.32 21.81 -0.76
N TYR A 706 14.13 21.64 0.54
CA TYR A 706 13.55 22.65 1.42
C TYR A 706 14.24 24.01 1.31
N ALA A 707 15.57 24.03 1.33
CA ALA A 707 16.39 25.24 1.22
C ALA A 707 16.21 25.99 -0.12
N HIS A 708 15.87 25.27 -1.18
CA HIS A 708 15.86 25.77 -2.56
C HIS A 708 14.45 26.06 -3.10
N LEU A 709 13.40 25.71 -2.36
CA LEU A 709 12.04 26.11 -2.69
C LEU A 709 11.94 27.65 -2.65
N ALA A 710 11.50 28.26 -3.75
CA ALA A 710 11.28 29.71 -3.88
C ALA A 710 10.03 30.22 -3.15
N LEU A 711 9.92 29.83 -1.89
CA LEU A 711 8.89 30.22 -0.92
C LEU A 711 9.59 30.74 0.33
N SER A 712 8.93 31.61 1.10
CA SER A 712 9.45 31.94 2.43
C SER A 712 9.32 30.74 3.38
N ASN A 713 10.17 30.64 4.41
CA ASN A 713 10.09 29.53 5.37
C ASN A 713 8.70 29.45 6.04
N GLU A 714 8.09 30.60 6.31
CA GLU A 714 6.73 30.73 6.81
C GLU A 714 5.68 30.20 5.82
N GLN A 715 5.82 30.51 4.52
CA GLN A 715 4.94 29.96 3.48
C GLN A 715 5.07 28.44 3.35
N LYS A 716 6.29 27.89 3.43
CA LYS A 716 6.54 26.43 3.39
C LYS A 716 5.86 25.72 4.56
N LEU A 717 6.05 26.24 5.77
CA LEU A 717 5.44 25.69 6.97
C LEU A 717 3.91 25.77 6.94
N ARG A 718 3.36 26.94 6.57
CA ARG A 718 1.90 27.10 6.45
C ARG A 718 1.29 26.19 5.40
N LEU A 719 1.98 25.99 4.27
CA LEU A 719 1.55 25.05 3.24
C LEU A 719 1.46 23.63 3.83
N LEU A 720 2.53 23.17 4.50
CA LEU A 720 2.59 21.85 5.13
C LEU A 720 1.48 21.65 6.16
N VAL A 721 1.32 22.59 7.09
CA VAL A 721 0.30 22.54 8.14
C VAL A 721 -1.11 22.54 7.55
N ARG A 722 -1.35 23.34 6.51
CA ARG A 722 -2.65 23.31 5.82
C ARG A 722 -2.88 21.99 5.08
N THR A 723 -1.85 21.41 4.47
CA THR A 723 -1.98 20.13 3.78
C THR A 723 -2.12 18.95 4.72
N SER A 724 -1.65 19.06 5.97
CA SER A 724 -1.84 18.02 6.99
C SER A 724 -3.30 17.79 7.40
N ILE A 725 -4.20 18.71 7.05
CA ILE A 725 -5.66 18.63 7.30
C ILE A 725 -6.47 18.57 5.99
N ASN A 726 -5.82 18.21 4.87
CA ASN A 726 -6.48 18.07 3.58
C ASN A 726 -7.46 16.89 3.58
N ALA A 727 -8.57 17.00 2.86
CA ALA A 727 -9.57 15.94 2.71
C ALA A 727 -9.02 14.66 2.05
N GLU A 728 -8.00 14.79 1.18
CA GLU A 728 -7.43 13.67 0.44
C GLU A 728 -6.35 12.92 1.26
N LEU A 729 -6.54 11.60 1.43
CA LEU A 729 -5.73 10.75 2.31
C LEU A 729 -4.29 10.50 1.77
N SER A 730 -4.08 10.69 0.47
CA SER A 730 -2.72 10.68 -0.07
C SER A 730 -1.93 11.96 0.22
N VAL A 731 -2.59 13.12 0.28
CA VAL A 731 -1.95 14.44 0.47
C VAL A 731 -1.61 14.68 1.93
N HIS A 732 -2.55 14.45 2.85
CA HIS A 732 -2.30 14.63 4.28
C HIS A 732 -1.13 13.73 4.79
N ARG A 733 -1.04 12.47 4.34
CA ARG A 733 0.01 11.51 4.71
C ARG A 733 1.39 12.00 4.26
N ARG A 734 1.50 12.45 3.01
CA ARG A 734 2.77 12.99 2.49
C ARG A 734 3.17 14.29 3.19
N ALA A 735 2.22 15.12 3.58
CA ALA A 735 2.50 16.32 4.36
C ALA A 735 3.06 15.98 5.76
N HIS A 736 2.48 14.98 6.43
CA HIS A 736 2.97 14.49 7.73
C HIS A 736 4.37 13.91 7.61
N GLU A 737 4.60 13.01 6.65
CA GLU A 737 5.92 12.45 6.37
C GLU A 737 6.97 13.54 6.08
N ALA A 738 6.60 14.57 5.31
CA ALA A 738 7.49 15.68 5.02
C ALA A 738 7.81 16.53 6.26
N LEU A 739 6.83 16.84 7.11
CA LEU A 739 7.04 17.55 8.38
C LEU A 739 7.98 16.78 9.30
N LEU A 740 7.75 15.47 9.45
CA LEU A 740 8.58 14.60 10.27
C LEU A 740 10.02 14.51 9.74
N ALA A 741 10.20 14.40 8.41
CA ALA A 741 11.51 14.34 7.78
C ALA A 741 12.31 15.64 7.94
N LEU A 742 11.66 16.81 7.93
CA LEU A 742 12.31 18.12 8.09
C LEU A 742 12.91 18.33 9.50
N ILE A 743 12.31 17.72 10.51
CA ILE A 743 12.67 17.90 11.94
C ILE A 743 13.62 16.79 12.45
N GLY A 744 13.82 15.75 11.64
CA GLY A 744 14.69 14.62 11.96
C GLY A 744 16.17 15.00 12.19
N PRO A 745 17.00 14.04 12.65
CA PRO A 745 18.41 14.28 12.89
C PRO A 745 19.12 14.74 11.61
N GLN A 746 19.84 15.86 11.68
CA GLN A 746 20.59 16.35 10.53
C GLN A 746 21.77 15.44 10.20
N SER A 747 22.02 15.23 8.91
CA SER A 747 23.29 14.70 8.46
C SER A 747 24.42 15.67 8.87
N PRO A 748 25.50 15.21 9.53
CA PRO A 748 26.56 16.07 10.07
C PRO A 748 27.38 16.84 9.01
N HIS A 749 27.04 16.74 7.72
CA HIS A 749 27.81 17.27 6.59
C HIS A 749 26.98 18.10 5.60
N SER A 750 25.84 18.68 6.01
CA SER A 750 25.05 19.57 5.14
C SER A 750 25.62 20.99 5.11
N THR A 751 25.89 21.53 3.93
CA THR A 751 26.25 22.95 3.70
C THR A 751 25.04 23.86 3.54
N ASP A 752 23.84 23.29 3.36
CA ASP A 752 22.61 24.03 3.09
C ASP A 752 22.01 24.64 4.37
N PRO A 753 21.27 25.76 4.27
CA PRO A 753 20.66 26.38 5.43
C PRO A 753 19.73 25.38 6.11
N PRO A 754 19.79 25.29 7.45
CA PRO A 754 19.05 24.28 8.18
C PRO A 754 17.53 24.42 7.95
N PRO A 755 16.78 23.31 7.78
CA PRO A 755 15.32 23.32 7.91
C PRO A 755 14.88 23.85 9.29
N PRO A 756 13.60 24.24 9.45
CA PRO A 756 13.06 24.66 10.73
C PRO A 756 13.25 23.56 11.77
N GLY A 757 13.58 23.94 13.01
CA GLY A 757 13.61 22.98 14.10
C GLY A 757 12.19 22.63 14.56
N ALA A 758 12.12 21.66 15.46
CA ALA A 758 10.87 21.18 16.03
C ALA A 758 10.06 22.30 16.71
N GLY A 759 10.72 23.28 17.34
CA GLY A 759 10.04 24.37 18.05
C GLY A 759 9.20 25.23 17.12
N MET A 760 9.76 25.62 15.97
CA MET A 760 9.04 26.41 14.96
C MET A 760 7.86 25.65 14.33
N VAL A 761 8.01 24.34 14.12
CA VAL A 761 6.91 23.51 13.57
C VAL A 761 5.78 23.37 14.58
N VAL A 762 6.10 23.06 15.84
CA VAL A 762 5.10 22.95 16.91
C VAL A 762 4.33 24.27 17.05
N ARG A 763 5.05 25.41 17.01
CA ARG A 763 4.42 26.73 17.07
C ARG A 763 3.47 27.00 15.91
N GLU A 764 3.83 26.68 14.67
CA GLU A 764 2.91 26.90 13.54
C GLU A 764 1.70 25.95 13.57
N LEU A 765 1.86 24.72 14.07
CA LEU A 765 0.75 23.78 14.27
C LEU A 765 -0.22 24.30 15.34
N THR A 766 0.29 24.75 16.48
CA THR A 766 -0.52 25.31 17.57
C THR A 766 -1.18 26.62 17.17
N ASP A 767 -0.45 27.52 16.50
CA ASP A 767 -1.01 28.77 15.98
C ASP A 767 -2.08 28.51 14.90
N HIS A 768 -1.93 27.48 14.07
CA HIS A 768 -2.95 27.12 13.10
C HIS A 768 -4.25 26.67 13.77
N ILE A 769 -4.18 25.86 14.83
CA ILE A 769 -5.36 25.50 15.64
C ILE A 769 -6.06 26.76 16.16
N MET A 770 -5.31 27.70 16.74
CA MET A 770 -5.90 28.94 17.25
C MET A 770 -6.55 29.78 16.13
N ARG A 771 -5.97 29.82 14.93
CA ARG A 771 -6.51 30.55 13.77
C ARG A 771 -7.76 29.89 13.14
N MET A 772 -7.88 28.55 13.13
CA MET A 772 -9.09 27.86 12.63
C MET A 772 -10.34 28.38 13.35
N ASN A 773 -10.19 28.68 14.64
CA ASN A 773 -11.25 29.05 15.56
C ASN A 773 -11.75 30.50 15.43
N ALA A 774 -11.15 31.34 14.60
CA ALA A 774 -11.44 32.78 14.55
C ALA A 774 -12.48 33.20 13.48
N ASN A 775 -12.77 32.36 12.47
CA ASN A 775 -13.29 32.86 11.19
C ASN A 775 -14.44 32.08 10.47
N ASN A 776 -15.04 31.00 10.98
CA ASN A 776 -16.10 30.30 10.21
C ASN A 776 -17.22 29.61 11.01
N PRO A 777 -18.44 29.49 10.45
CA PRO A 777 -19.59 28.79 11.04
C PRO A 777 -19.66 27.27 10.73
N VAL A 778 -18.58 26.64 10.24
CA VAL A 778 -18.56 25.21 9.86
C VAL A 778 -17.84 24.40 10.96
N ALA A 779 -18.54 24.18 12.08
CA ALA A 779 -17.94 23.68 13.32
C ALA A 779 -17.32 22.26 13.24
N VAL A 780 -17.93 21.33 12.47
CA VAL A 780 -17.51 19.92 12.43
C VAL A 780 -16.15 19.70 11.73
N GLY A 781 -15.87 20.43 10.64
CA GLY A 781 -14.59 20.33 9.93
C GLY A 781 -13.40 20.85 10.76
N ASP A 782 -13.63 21.87 11.59
CA ASP A 782 -12.60 22.42 12.47
C ASP A 782 -12.21 21.45 13.60
N ALA A 783 -13.14 20.60 14.06
CA ALA A 783 -12.86 19.56 15.06
C ALA A 783 -12.03 18.41 14.47
N ALA A 784 -12.38 17.93 13.27
CA ALA A 784 -11.63 16.90 12.55
C ALA A 784 -10.19 17.35 12.25
N GLY A 785 -10.02 18.58 11.73
CA GLY A 785 -8.71 19.17 11.48
C GLY A 785 -7.86 19.30 12.76
N ALA A 786 -8.46 19.75 13.86
CA ALA A 786 -7.77 19.87 15.16
C ALA A 786 -7.32 18.51 15.71
N ILE A 787 -8.15 17.46 15.60
CA ILE A 787 -7.79 16.09 16.00
C ILE A 787 -6.56 15.61 15.22
N VAL A 788 -6.52 15.82 13.91
CA VAL A 788 -5.39 15.41 13.07
C VAL A 788 -4.11 16.15 13.46
N ILE A 789 -4.18 17.45 13.72
CA ILE A 789 -3.02 18.24 14.16
C ILE A 789 -2.54 17.80 15.55
N LEU A 790 -3.46 17.53 16.50
CA LEU A 790 -3.10 17.02 17.83
C LEU A 790 -2.39 15.67 17.76
N ARG A 791 -2.84 14.75 16.90
CA ARG A 791 -2.16 13.47 16.67
C ARG A 791 -0.76 13.67 16.10
N LEU A 792 -0.60 14.56 15.12
CA LEU A 792 0.71 14.90 14.57
C LEU A 792 1.64 15.51 15.65
N LEU A 793 1.10 16.34 16.55
CA LEU A 793 1.85 16.87 17.69
C LEU A 793 2.30 15.75 18.65
N SER A 794 1.43 14.78 18.94
CA SER A 794 1.80 13.59 19.72
C SER A 794 2.93 12.81 19.06
N ASP A 795 2.87 12.55 17.75
CA ASP A 795 3.91 11.84 17.00
C ASP A 795 5.25 12.60 16.94
N LEU A 796 5.21 13.93 16.97
CA LEU A 796 6.39 14.80 17.04
C LEU A 796 7.04 14.78 18.42
N LEU A 797 6.22 14.70 19.47
CA LEU A 797 6.62 14.77 20.87
C LEU A 797 6.93 13.40 21.50
N GLU A 798 6.67 12.30 20.79
CA GLU A 798 6.93 10.94 21.26
C GLU A 798 8.35 10.82 21.88
N PRO A 799 8.51 10.33 23.11
CA PRO A 799 9.79 10.36 23.83
C PRO A 799 10.95 9.68 23.08
N SER A 800 10.65 8.61 22.35
CA SER A 800 11.58 7.86 21.50
C SER A 800 12.20 8.74 20.41
N ARG A 801 11.40 9.60 19.79
CA ARG A 801 11.79 10.47 18.68
C ARG A 801 12.29 11.83 19.17
N ALA A 802 11.67 12.40 20.21
CA ALA A 802 11.95 13.72 20.74
C ALA A 802 13.41 13.91 21.21
N THR A 803 14.11 12.82 21.53
CA THR A 803 15.54 12.83 21.88
C THR A 803 16.46 12.94 20.67
N THR A 804 16.00 12.54 19.48
CA THR A 804 16.76 12.54 18.22
C THR A 804 16.40 13.71 17.28
N THR A 805 15.28 14.39 17.54
CA THR A 805 14.82 15.53 16.75
C THR A 805 15.64 16.79 17.02
N ARG A 806 15.74 17.64 16.00
CA ARG A 806 16.46 18.90 16.09
C ARG A 806 15.60 19.98 16.72
N TRP A 807 16.02 20.47 17.88
CA TRP A 807 15.45 21.64 18.55
C TRP A 807 16.39 22.83 18.42
N GLU A 808 15.83 24.03 18.22
CA GLU A 808 16.60 25.27 18.11
C GLU A 808 17.38 25.58 19.40
N SER A 809 16.71 25.40 20.54
CA SER A 809 17.31 25.50 21.87
C SER A 809 16.53 24.66 22.89
N PRO A 810 17.13 24.31 24.05
CA PRO A 810 16.39 23.68 25.13
C PRO A 810 15.26 24.58 25.66
N GLN A 811 15.42 25.90 25.62
CA GLN A 811 14.39 26.86 26.03
C GLN A 811 13.19 26.84 25.09
N ASP A 812 13.44 26.82 23.78
CA ASP A 812 12.38 26.72 22.75
C ASP A 812 11.63 25.40 22.85
N ARG A 813 12.31 24.31 23.22
CA ARG A 813 11.68 23.02 23.49
C ARG A 813 10.69 23.09 24.65
N TYR A 814 11.08 23.72 25.77
CA TYR A 814 10.16 23.92 26.90
C TYR A 814 9.01 24.87 26.55
N ALA A 815 9.28 25.96 25.82
CA ALA A 815 8.25 26.89 25.38
C ALA A 815 7.23 26.21 24.45
N ALA A 816 7.69 25.41 23.49
CA ALA A 816 6.84 24.64 22.59
C ALA A 816 5.95 23.63 23.34
N LEU A 817 6.49 22.93 24.35
CA LEU A 817 5.72 22.03 25.20
C LEU A 817 4.61 22.77 25.98
N ILE A 818 4.91 23.96 26.52
CA ILE A 818 3.91 24.79 27.21
C ILE A 818 2.82 25.28 26.24
N GLN A 819 3.18 25.62 25.01
CA GLN A 819 2.21 25.99 23.97
C GLN A 819 1.27 24.83 23.62
N VAL A 820 1.80 23.60 23.51
CA VAL A 820 0.97 22.40 23.28
C VAL A 820 0.05 22.14 24.47
N GLU A 821 0.56 22.23 25.70
CA GLU A 821 -0.25 22.14 26.92
C GLU A 821 -1.38 23.19 26.90
N ALA A 822 -1.08 24.43 26.49
CA ALA A 822 -2.05 25.52 26.43
C ALA A 822 -3.13 25.31 25.36
N VAL A 823 -2.76 24.88 24.16
CA VAL A 823 -3.73 24.60 23.09
C VAL A 823 -4.60 23.38 23.43
N ALA A 824 -4.04 22.33 24.04
CA ALA A 824 -4.84 21.19 24.49
C ALA A 824 -5.86 21.62 25.56
N VAL A 825 -5.47 22.45 26.52
CA VAL A 825 -6.38 23.04 27.52
C VAL A 825 -7.46 23.90 26.86
N TYR A 826 -7.10 24.69 25.85
CA TYR A 826 -8.05 25.48 25.08
C TYR A 826 -9.10 24.61 24.38
N LEU A 827 -8.68 23.49 23.77
CA LEU A 827 -9.58 22.55 23.09
C LEU A 827 -10.46 21.76 24.07
N LEU A 828 -10.01 21.49 25.30
CA LEU A 828 -10.87 20.90 26.34
C LEU A 828 -12.08 21.79 26.67
N ALA A 829 -11.91 23.10 26.59
CA ALA A 829 -12.97 24.06 26.86
C ALA A 829 -13.92 24.32 25.69
N ARG A 830 -13.59 23.86 24.48
CA ARG A 830 -14.40 24.07 23.28
C ARG A 830 -15.77 23.39 23.42
N GLY A 831 -16.82 24.10 23.04
CA GLY A 831 -18.16 23.58 22.78
C GLY A 831 -18.33 23.31 21.28
N ASP A 832 -18.98 22.20 20.92
CA ASP A 832 -19.38 21.92 19.54
C ASP A 832 -20.82 21.37 19.51
N ASP A 833 -21.54 21.57 18.42
CA ASP A 833 -22.93 21.11 18.24
C ASP A 833 -22.99 19.59 18.07
N ASN A 834 -21.91 18.97 17.58
CA ASN A 834 -21.77 17.53 17.48
C ASN A 834 -21.08 16.96 18.73
N ILE A 835 -21.86 16.32 19.60
CA ILE A 835 -21.39 15.72 20.87
C ILE A 835 -20.29 14.68 20.62
N GLU A 836 -20.39 13.85 19.59
CA GLU A 836 -19.42 12.78 19.31
C GLU A 836 -18.06 13.35 18.86
N ALA A 837 -18.08 14.38 18.00
CA ALA A 837 -16.88 15.09 17.58
C ALA A 837 -16.22 15.85 18.75
N GLU A 838 -17.04 16.47 19.61
CA GLU A 838 -16.60 17.17 20.83
C GLU A 838 -15.91 16.20 21.80
N GLN A 839 -16.48 15.03 22.03
CA GLN A 839 -15.90 13.98 22.87
C GLN A 839 -14.58 13.47 22.30
N SER A 840 -14.53 13.15 21.01
CA SER A 840 -13.31 12.69 20.34
C SER A 840 -12.17 13.72 20.40
N LEU A 841 -12.49 14.99 20.19
CA LEU A 841 -11.53 16.10 20.31
C LEU A 841 -10.97 16.21 21.73
N ARG A 842 -11.83 16.13 22.76
CA ARG A 842 -11.42 16.20 24.18
C ARG A 842 -10.55 15.02 24.60
N VAL A 843 -10.88 13.80 24.15
CA VAL A 843 -10.05 12.62 24.39
C VAL A 843 -8.69 12.78 23.74
N THR A 844 -8.64 13.20 22.47
CA THR A 844 -7.38 13.42 21.74
C THR A 844 -6.53 14.52 22.41
N ALA A 845 -7.15 15.59 22.89
CA ALA A 845 -6.46 16.65 23.63
C ALA A 845 -5.86 16.13 24.95
N LEU A 846 -6.59 15.26 25.65
CA LEU A 846 -6.11 14.61 26.88
C LEU A 846 -4.91 13.69 26.59
N GLU A 847 -4.96 12.87 25.53
CA GLU A 847 -3.83 12.03 25.10
C GLU A 847 -2.61 12.86 24.69
N THR A 848 -2.82 14.01 24.05
CA THR A 848 -1.72 14.92 23.68
C THR A 848 -1.05 15.52 24.93
N LEU A 849 -1.82 15.79 26.00
CA LEU A 849 -1.27 16.24 27.29
C LEU A 849 -0.42 15.17 27.98
N GLU A 850 -0.80 13.89 27.85
CA GLU A 850 -0.01 12.74 28.34
C GLU A 850 1.35 12.70 27.65
N VAL A 851 1.36 12.73 26.31
CA VAL A 851 2.59 12.68 25.52
C VAL A 851 3.48 13.90 25.77
N ALA A 852 2.90 15.10 25.86
CA ALA A 852 3.66 16.31 26.19
C ALA A 852 4.29 16.24 27.59
N HIS A 853 3.59 15.63 28.56
CA HIS A 853 4.13 15.38 29.89
C HIS A 853 5.32 14.40 29.86
N GLU A 854 5.17 13.27 29.18
CA GLU A 854 6.24 12.28 29.03
C GLU A 854 7.47 12.88 28.34
N ALA A 855 7.26 13.65 27.27
CA ALA A 855 8.31 14.38 26.58
C ALA A 855 9.04 15.34 27.53
N ARG A 856 8.30 16.08 28.37
CA ARG A 856 8.84 17.00 29.36
C ARG A 856 9.65 16.28 30.44
N VAL A 857 9.18 15.15 30.94
CA VAL A 857 9.92 14.32 31.90
C VAL A 857 11.22 13.82 31.29
N ALA A 858 11.18 13.28 30.07
CA ALA A 858 12.36 12.84 29.34
C ALA A 858 13.39 13.96 29.11
N CYS A 859 12.93 15.21 28.86
CA CYS A 859 13.82 16.38 28.78
C CYS A 859 14.57 16.64 30.10
N CYS A 860 13.84 16.57 31.22
CA CYS A 860 14.40 16.84 32.56
C CYS A 860 15.42 15.78 33.02
N GLU A 861 15.37 14.58 32.44
CA GLU A 861 16.29 13.48 32.73
C GLU A 861 17.61 13.59 31.94
N GLN A 862 17.70 14.44 30.90
CA GLN A 862 18.92 14.62 30.12
C GLN A 862 20.02 15.37 30.91
N PRO A 863 21.24 14.82 31.01
CA PRO A 863 22.31 15.36 31.87
C PRO A 863 22.83 16.74 31.42
N SER A 864 22.70 17.09 30.13
CA SER A 864 23.12 18.39 29.59
C SER A 864 22.26 19.55 30.10
N VAL A 865 20.95 19.36 30.21
CA VAL A 865 19.96 20.40 30.61
C VAL A 865 20.08 20.75 32.09
N ARG A 866 20.45 19.79 32.95
CA ARG A 866 20.67 20.04 34.39
C ARG A 866 21.87 20.96 34.66
N SER A 867 22.80 21.08 33.72
CA SER A 867 24.04 21.87 33.89
C SER A 867 23.94 23.30 33.34
N SER A 868 23.03 23.55 32.40
CA SER A 868 22.90 24.83 31.70
C SER A 868 21.75 25.66 32.27
N VAL A 869 22.03 26.43 33.33
CA VAL A 869 21.19 27.51 33.90
C VAL A 869 19.81 27.06 34.42
N GLN A 870 19.58 27.29 35.72
CA GLN A 870 18.27 27.15 36.38
C GLN A 870 17.17 27.81 35.53
N LEU A 871 16.39 27.00 34.83
CA LEU A 871 15.19 27.44 34.11
C LEU A 871 14.06 27.54 35.13
N PRO A 872 13.49 28.74 35.42
CA PRO A 872 12.34 28.90 36.33
C PRO A 872 11.07 28.13 35.90
N LEU A 873 11.11 27.53 34.70
CA LEU A 873 10.06 26.76 34.04
C LEU A 873 10.15 25.25 34.35
N VAL A 874 11.31 24.74 34.78
CA VAL A 874 11.53 23.31 35.07
C VAL A 874 10.87 22.88 36.39
N ASP A 875 10.82 23.77 37.38
CA ASP A 875 10.21 23.50 38.70
C ASP A 875 8.67 23.58 38.70
N ARG A 876 8.05 23.92 37.57
CA ARG A 876 6.59 24.06 37.47
C ARG A 876 5.92 22.72 37.11
N PRO A 877 4.78 22.36 37.74
CA PRO A 877 4.06 21.15 37.38
C PRO A 877 3.45 21.26 35.98
N SER A 878 3.48 20.17 35.22
CA SER A 878 2.77 20.08 33.93
C SER A 878 1.24 20.05 34.13
N VAL A 879 0.48 20.44 33.11
CA VAL A 879 -0.99 20.35 33.11
C VAL A 879 -1.46 18.93 33.43
N TRP A 880 -0.81 17.90 32.86
CA TRP A 880 -1.15 16.50 33.13
C TRP A 880 -1.06 16.14 34.61
N THR A 881 0.01 16.56 35.29
CA THR A 881 0.18 16.33 36.74
C THR A 881 -0.93 17.03 37.53
N LEU A 882 -1.29 18.26 37.13
CA LEU A 882 -2.34 19.04 37.79
C LEU A 882 -3.73 18.43 37.62
N LEU A 883 -4.03 17.81 36.48
CA LEU A 883 -5.27 17.07 36.27
C LEU A 883 -5.33 15.82 37.16
N GLY A 884 -4.19 15.15 37.36
CA GLY A 884 -4.10 13.95 38.19
C GLY A 884 -4.33 14.26 39.66
N ASP A 885 -3.77 15.37 40.15
CA ASP A 885 -4.02 15.90 41.49
C ASP A 885 -5.52 16.21 41.73
N LEU A 886 -6.27 16.53 40.66
CA LEU A 886 -7.70 16.83 40.73
C LEU A 886 -8.59 15.59 40.57
N ASP A 887 -8.09 14.46 40.08
CA ASP A 887 -8.92 13.31 39.71
C ASP A 887 -9.66 12.70 40.93
N SER A 888 -9.02 12.66 42.12
CA SER A 888 -9.68 12.23 43.37
C SER A 888 -10.80 13.18 43.80
N ASP A 889 -10.62 14.48 43.61
CA ASP A 889 -11.62 15.50 43.90
C ASP A 889 -12.79 15.44 42.89
N LEU A 890 -12.51 15.11 41.64
CA LEU A 890 -13.53 14.88 40.62
C LEU A 890 -14.32 13.59 40.88
N LYS A 891 -13.65 12.50 41.28
CA LYS A 891 -14.27 11.24 41.73
C LYS A 891 -15.27 11.50 42.85
N THR A 892 -14.84 12.18 43.90
CA THR A 892 -15.69 12.50 45.05
C THR A 892 -16.82 13.48 44.70
N ALA A 893 -16.57 14.48 43.84
CA ALA A 893 -17.57 15.49 43.49
C ALA A 893 -18.65 15.01 42.52
N PHE A 894 -18.35 14.07 41.63
CA PHE A 894 -19.25 13.69 40.52
C PHE A 894 -19.70 12.23 40.53
N PHE A 895 -18.93 11.31 41.13
CA PHE A 895 -19.14 9.87 41.02
C PHE A 895 -19.37 9.16 42.36
N SER A 896 -19.44 9.90 43.47
CA SER A 896 -19.63 9.38 44.85
C SER A 896 -20.96 8.67 45.12
N PHE A 897 -21.88 8.60 44.15
CA PHE A 897 -23.23 8.04 44.31
C PHE A 897 -23.57 6.88 43.33
N GLY A 898 -22.60 6.33 42.60
CA GLY A 898 -22.81 5.16 41.71
C GLY A 898 -22.21 3.87 42.30
N PRO A 899 -22.79 2.68 42.03
CA PRO A 899 -22.20 1.42 42.48
C PRO A 899 -20.82 1.26 41.83
N GLU A 900 -19.82 0.90 42.62
CA GLU A 900 -18.49 0.54 42.15
C GLU A 900 -18.63 -0.52 41.04
N THR A 901 -18.33 -0.16 39.80
CA THR A 901 -18.30 -1.11 38.69
C THR A 901 -17.14 -2.07 38.91
N ALA A 902 -17.38 -3.37 38.64
CA ALA A 902 -16.47 -4.49 38.91
C ALA A 902 -15.08 -4.44 38.24
N GLU A 903 -14.74 -3.36 37.53
CA GLU A 903 -13.41 -3.13 36.96
C GLU A 903 -12.40 -2.59 37.96
N ASP A 904 -12.84 -1.91 39.03
CA ASP A 904 -11.94 -1.34 40.05
C ASP A 904 -11.34 -2.40 41.02
N THR A 905 -11.61 -3.69 40.80
CA THR A 905 -11.16 -4.81 41.67
C THR A 905 -10.24 -5.83 40.99
N ARG A 906 -9.78 -5.61 39.76
CA ARG A 906 -8.75 -6.48 39.13
C ARG A 906 -7.34 -5.91 39.38
N PRO A 907 -6.49 -6.57 40.19
CA PRO A 907 -5.18 -6.04 40.58
C PRO A 907 -4.10 -6.06 39.48
N ASP A 908 -4.42 -6.57 38.27
CA ASP A 908 -3.42 -6.79 37.20
C ASP A 908 -3.57 -5.84 35.99
N GLN A 909 -4.45 -4.82 36.05
CA GLN A 909 -4.54 -3.76 35.02
C GLN A 909 -3.95 -2.44 35.55
N PRO A 910 -3.17 -1.69 34.73
CA PRO A 910 -2.65 -0.39 35.14
C PRO A 910 -3.82 0.56 35.41
N VAL A 911 -3.94 1.03 36.66
CA VAL A 911 -4.96 1.99 37.07
C VAL A 911 -4.81 3.27 36.25
N ASP A 912 -5.79 3.58 35.39
CA ASP A 912 -5.80 4.81 34.59
C ASP A 912 -5.85 6.04 35.52
N LYS A 913 -4.78 6.84 35.51
CA LYS A 913 -4.53 7.95 36.46
C LYS A 913 -5.57 9.07 36.39
N HIS A 914 -6.34 9.15 35.31
CA HIS A 914 -7.35 10.20 35.07
C HIS A 914 -8.74 9.62 34.79
N SER A 915 -9.07 8.50 35.43
CA SER A 915 -10.29 7.74 35.11
C SER A 915 -11.58 8.52 35.35
N ALA A 916 -11.66 9.44 36.32
CA ALA A 916 -12.85 10.28 36.47
C ALA A 916 -12.94 11.40 35.44
N PHE A 917 -11.82 12.00 35.07
CA PHE A 917 -11.79 13.01 34.02
C PHE A 917 -12.19 12.42 32.66
N ARG A 918 -11.69 11.22 32.29
CA ARG A 918 -12.10 10.48 31.09
C ARG A 918 -13.59 10.09 31.12
N ARG A 919 -14.09 9.59 32.25
CA ARG A 919 -15.52 9.29 32.44
C ARG A 919 -16.41 10.53 32.27
N LEU A 920 -15.95 11.71 32.70
CA LEU A 920 -16.68 12.98 32.51
C LEU A 920 -16.70 13.44 31.05
N ILE A 921 -15.61 13.21 30.29
CA ILE A 921 -15.57 13.52 28.85
C ILE A 921 -16.57 12.63 28.09
N LEU A 922 -16.62 11.34 28.43
CA LEU A 922 -17.48 10.35 27.77
C LEU A 922 -18.92 10.34 28.33
N ASP A 923 -19.26 11.25 29.27
CA ASP A 923 -20.59 11.33 29.86
C ASP A 923 -21.60 11.81 28.81
N THR A 924 -22.58 10.97 28.49
CA THR A 924 -23.67 11.27 27.56
C THR A 924 -24.96 11.69 28.26
N THR A 925 -24.96 11.82 29.59
CA THR A 925 -26.17 12.16 30.35
C THR A 925 -26.62 13.62 30.12
N ASP A 926 -27.92 13.89 30.30
CA ASP A 926 -28.51 15.24 30.15
C ASP A 926 -27.82 16.33 31.00
N ARG A 927 -27.12 15.93 32.08
CA ARG A 927 -26.40 16.83 32.99
C ARG A 927 -24.92 16.98 32.65
N HIS A 928 -24.43 16.34 31.59
CA HIS A 928 -23.03 16.41 31.15
C HIS A 928 -22.56 17.87 30.99
N SER A 929 -23.35 18.72 30.33
CA SER A 929 -22.97 20.12 30.07
C SER A 929 -22.71 20.92 31.36
N PHE A 930 -23.51 20.69 32.40
CA PHE A 930 -23.35 21.29 33.73
C PHE A 930 -22.15 20.70 34.46
N ARG A 931 -22.02 19.36 34.50
CA ARG A 931 -20.89 18.66 35.14
C ARG A 931 -19.56 19.06 34.53
N TRP A 932 -19.50 19.12 33.19
CA TRP A 932 -18.33 19.54 32.43
C TRP A 932 -17.96 20.99 32.73
N SER A 933 -18.92 21.91 32.78
CA SER A 933 -18.66 23.31 33.13
C SER A 933 -18.08 23.47 34.54
N LEU A 934 -18.55 22.67 35.50
CA LEU A 934 -18.06 22.65 36.88
C LEU A 934 -16.67 22.00 36.98
N CYS A 935 -16.41 20.99 36.15
CA CYS A 935 -15.09 20.37 36.01
C CYS A 935 -14.06 21.38 35.48
N LEU A 936 -14.36 22.05 34.36
CA LEU A 936 -13.53 23.10 33.78
C LEU A 936 -13.24 24.23 34.77
N ALA A 937 -14.23 24.68 35.55
CA ALA A 937 -14.02 25.71 36.57
C ALA A 937 -12.98 25.32 37.64
N ARG A 938 -12.94 24.03 38.02
CA ARG A 938 -11.93 23.51 38.96
C ARG A 938 -10.55 23.41 38.29
N VAL A 939 -10.49 22.92 37.06
CA VAL A 939 -9.25 22.81 36.26
C VAL A 939 -8.63 24.20 36.06
N PHE A 940 -9.39 25.17 35.55
CA PHE A 940 -8.90 26.53 35.31
C PHE A 940 -8.45 27.24 36.58
N ARG A 941 -9.14 27.03 37.71
CA ARG A 941 -8.71 27.57 39.02
C ARG A 941 -7.37 26.99 39.47
N SER A 942 -7.10 25.71 39.20
CA SER A 942 -5.83 25.07 39.52
C SER A 942 -4.71 25.58 38.61
N LEU A 943 -4.97 25.63 37.29
CA LEU A 943 -4.04 26.16 36.29
C LEU A 943 -3.66 27.62 36.56
N ALA A 944 -4.64 28.46 36.89
CA ALA A 944 -4.48 29.86 37.27
C ALA A 944 -3.48 30.08 38.41
N ARG A 945 -3.41 29.13 39.35
CA ARG A 945 -2.56 29.23 40.53
C ARG A 945 -1.20 28.57 40.33
N ARG A 946 -1.14 27.46 39.58
CA ARG A 946 0.02 26.56 39.53
C ARG A 946 0.74 26.51 38.18
N ALA A 947 0.09 26.93 37.09
CA ALA A 947 0.63 26.94 35.73
C ALA A 947 0.11 28.14 34.92
N PRO A 948 0.40 29.38 35.33
CA PRO A 948 -0.29 30.53 34.76
C PRO A 948 0.22 30.93 33.36
N ASP A 949 1.41 30.48 32.94
CA ASP A 949 1.93 30.73 31.59
C ASP A 949 1.06 30.06 30.51
N VAL A 950 0.49 28.90 30.83
CA VAL A 950 -0.46 28.16 29.98
C VAL A 950 -1.71 29.01 29.70
N ILE A 951 -2.20 29.70 30.74
CA ILE A 951 -3.36 30.58 30.63
C ILE A 951 -3.01 31.88 29.90
N ALA A 952 -1.83 32.44 30.16
CA ALA A 952 -1.36 33.65 29.48
C ALA A 952 -1.26 33.47 27.96
N TYR A 953 -0.88 32.27 27.49
CA TYR A 953 -0.77 31.98 26.05
C TYR A 953 -2.11 32.07 25.31
N ILE A 954 -3.18 31.56 25.91
CA ILE A 954 -4.53 31.52 25.29
C ILE A 954 -5.39 32.74 25.65
N TRP A 955 -4.86 33.64 26.46
CA TRP A 955 -5.59 34.73 27.11
C TRP A 955 -6.26 35.69 26.11
N THR A 956 -5.51 36.18 25.13
CA THR A 956 -5.98 37.19 24.18
C THR A 956 -7.14 36.68 23.33
N ASP A 957 -7.03 35.44 22.84
CA ASP A 957 -8.07 34.80 22.02
C ASP A 957 -9.33 34.47 22.82
N VAL A 958 -9.17 34.05 24.08
CA VAL A 958 -10.30 33.79 25.00
C VAL A 958 -11.08 35.07 25.27
N VAL A 959 -10.39 36.19 25.52
CA VAL A 959 -11.01 37.50 25.76
C VAL A 959 -11.74 38.00 24.51
N ASP A 960 -11.10 37.90 23.34
CA ASP A 960 -11.68 38.34 22.07
C ASP A 960 -12.93 37.50 21.70
N LYS A 961 -12.91 36.19 21.96
CA LYS A 961 -14.09 35.32 21.77
C LYS A 961 -15.23 35.68 22.71
N VAL A 962 -14.95 35.96 23.98
CA VAL A 962 -15.97 36.42 24.92
C VAL A 962 -16.57 37.74 24.48
N ALA A 963 -15.74 38.71 24.07
CA ALA A 963 -16.22 39.99 23.56
C ALA A 963 -17.09 39.86 22.31
N LYS A 964 -16.82 38.92 21.40
CA LYS A 964 -17.63 38.64 20.20
C LYS A 964 -18.93 37.88 20.51
N LEU A 965 -18.93 37.03 21.53
CA LEU A 965 -20.09 36.22 21.92
C LEU A 965 -21.07 37.00 22.81
N GLU A 966 -20.70 38.15 23.39
CA GLU A 966 -21.63 38.95 24.16
C GLU A 966 -22.65 39.68 23.28
N PRO A 967 -23.96 39.50 23.51
CA PRO A 967 -24.95 40.38 22.89
C PRO A 967 -24.74 41.79 23.46
N VAL A 968 -24.56 42.78 22.59
CA VAL A 968 -24.84 44.18 22.91
C VAL A 968 -26.29 44.20 23.41
N LEU A 969 -26.47 44.38 24.72
CA LEU A 969 -27.74 44.41 25.47
C LEU A 969 -28.99 44.62 24.58
N SER A 970 -29.56 43.53 24.04
CA SER A 970 -30.86 43.59 23.36
C SER A 970 -31.95 43.36 24.40
N VAL A 971 -32.65 44.44 24.75
CA VAL A 971 -33.68 44.54 25.81
C VAL A 971 -35.01 43.85 25.44
N THR A 972 -35.03 42.92 24.48
CA THR A 972 -36.27 42.21 24.10
C THR A 972 -36.06 40.71 23.93
N PRO A 973 -36.84 39.86 24.64
CA PRO A 973 -36.74 38.41 24.51
C PRO A 973 -37.41 37.97 23.21
N VAL A 974 -36.64 37.36 22.30
CA VAL A 974 -37.17 36.61 21.16
C VAL A 974 -37.24 35.13 21.57
N PRO A 975 -38.36 34.42 21.41
CA PRO A 975 -38.46 33.01 21.77
C PRO A 975 -37.91 32.12 20.63
N GLY A 976 -37.00 31.21 20.96
CA GLY A 976 -36.50 30.17 20.06
C GLY A 976 -35.38 29.33 20.70
N ASP A 977 -35.36 28.02 20.44
CA ASP A 977 -34.43 27.04 21.04
C ASP A 977 -32.94 27.34 20.78
N SER A 978 -32.63 28.14 19.76
CA SER A 978 -31.27 28.61 19.44
C SER A 978 -30.65 29.55 20.50
N LEU A 979 -31.47 30.18 21.37
CA LEU A 979 -30.98 31.04 22.46
C LEU A 979 -30.39 30.26 23.63
N GLN A 980 -30.90 29.05 23.92
CA GLN A 980 -30.39 28.24 25.04
C GLN A 980 -29.02 27.63 24.73
N GLN A 981 -28.76 27.24 23.47
CA GLN A 981 -27.45 26.75 23.03
C GLN A 981 -26.40 27.87 23.04
N ASN A 982 -26.71 29.03 22.45
CA ASN A 982 -25.82 30.20 22.48
C ASN A 982 -25.50 30.66 23.91
N GLN A 983 -26.45 30.61 24.84
CA GLN A 983 -26.23 30.95 26.26
C GLN A 983 -25.31 29.97 27.00
N ARG A 984 -25.30 28.67 26.62
CA ARG A 984 -24.44 27.64 27.24
C ARG A 984 -22.98 27.79 26.81
N GLU A 985 -22.72 28.06 25.53
CA GLU A 985 -21.38 28.39 25.05
C GLU A 985 -20.89 29.71 25.65
N LEU A 986 -21.74 30.75 25.66
CA LEU A 986 -21.48 32.03 26.33
C LEU A 986 -21.06 31.85 27.79
N ALA A 987 -21.75 31.01 28.56
CA ALA A 987 -21.44 30.79 29.96
C ALA A 987 -20.08 30.08 30.16
N ARG A 988 -19.74 29.12 29.28
CA ARG A 988 -18.43 28.43 29.30
C ARG A 988 -17.29 29.37 28.97
N TRP A 989 -17.41 30.15 27.89
CA TRP A 989 -16.40 31.14 27.50
C TRP A 989 -16.30 32.28 28.52
N ARG A 990 -17.44 32.79 29.05
CA ARG A 990 -17.46 33.80 30.12
C ARG A 990 -16.75 33.32 31.38
N ASN A 991 -17.00 32.09 31.83
CA ASN A 991 -16.31 31.54 33.00
C ASN A 991 -14.81 31.40 32.76
N LEU A 992 -14.40 31.04 31.54
CA LEU A 992 -13.00 30.91 31.14
C LEU A 992 -12.31 32.28 31.06
N ALA A 993 -12.95 33.30 30.47
CA ALA A 993 -12.42 34.66 30.42
C ALA A 993 -12.38 35.33 31.79
N LEU A 994 -13.38 35.14 32.66
CA LEU A 994 -13.38 35.64 34.04
C LEU A 994 -12.29 35.00 34.89
N LEU A 995 -12.05 33.69 34.73
CA LEU A 995 -10.97 33.00 35.45
C LEU A 995 -9.58 33.35 34.91
N ALA A 996 -9.45 33.51 33.59
CA ALA A 996 -8.20 33.88 32.97
C ALA A 996 -7.85 35.38 33.18
N THR A 997 -8.83 36.29 33.33
CA THR A 997 -8.60 37.72 33.72
C THR A 997 -8.04 37.78 35.12
N VAL A 998 -8.70 37.07 36.04
CA VAL A 998 -8.37 37.06 37.47
C VAL A 998 -7.01 36.41 37.72
N SER A 999 -6.58 35.47 36.88
CA SER A 999 -5.29 34.78 37.01
C SER A 999 -4.12 35.42 36.25
N ALA A 1000 -4.39 36.20 35.20
CA ALA A 1000 -3.38 37.02 34.52
C ALA A 1000 -3.03 38.31 35.30
N CYS A 1001 -3.95 38.81 36.14
CA CYS A 1001 -3.77 40.04 36.94
C CYS A 1001 -2.47 40.10 37.77
N PRO A 1002 -2.02 39.05 38.49
CA PRO A 1002 -0.77 39.11 39.25
C PRO A 1002 0.49 39.10 38.39
N ILE A 1003 0.42 38.52 37.19
CA ILE A 1003 1.58 38.31 36.29
C ILE A 1003 1.83 39.53 35.42
N LEU A 1004 0.74 40.17 34.96
CA LEU A 1004 0.77 41.44 34.24
C LEU A 1004 1.08 42.65 35.15
N GLN A 1005 0.90 42.51 36.47
CA GLN A 1005 1.28 43.52 37.47
C GLN A 1005 2.75 43.44 37.91
N SER A 1006 3.44 42.35 37.58
CA SER A 1006 4.90 42.34 37.72
C SER A 1006 5.49 43.16 36.57
N PRO A 1007 6.34 44.18 36.84
CA PRO A 1007 7.06 44.83 35.76
C PRO A 1007 7.95 43.75 35.16
N THR A 1008 7.62 43.30 33.96
CA THR A 1008 8.52 42.54 33.11
C THR A 1008 9.78 43.39 32.95
N ARG A 1009 10.80 43.08 33.77
CA ARG A 1009 12.18 43.35 33.40
C ARG A 1009 12.31 42.88 31.98
N LYS A 1010 12.66 43.80 31.08
CA LYS A 1010 13.02 43.56 29.69
C LYS A 1010 13.73 42.21 29.57
N THR A 1011 13.00 41.19 29.15
CA THR A 1011 13.61 40.03 28.53
C THR A 1011 13.82 40.49 27.10
N GLU A 1012 15.04 40.96 26.82
CA GLU A 1012 15.54 41.07 25.47
C GLU A 1012 15.45 39.68 24.85
N LEU A 1013 14.32 39.40 24.18
CA LEU A 1013 14.29 38.46 23.08
C LEU A 1013 15.19 39.07 22.01
N SER A 1014 16.39 38.50 21.98
CA SER A 1014 17.49 38.71 21.06
C SER A 1014 17.09 39.34 19.73
N SER A 1015 17.72 40.47 19.48
CA SER A 1015 18.01 41.00 18.16
C SER A 1015 18.51 39.90 17.21
N PHE A 1016 17.77 39.63 16.14
CA PHE A 1016 18.31 39.21 14.83
C PHE A 1016 17.30 39.63 13.75
N CYS A 1017 17.04 40.93 13.66
CA CYS A 1017 16.71 41.56 12.39
C CYS A 1017 18.03 42.09 11.82
N SER A 1018 18.59 41.38 10.85
CA SER A 1018 19.64 41.93 10.00
C SER A 1018 19.09 43.15 9.28
N GLU A 1019 19.83 44.25 9.37
CA GLU A 1019 19.61 45.49 8.64
C GLU A 1019 19.50 45.21 7.13
N ASN A 1020 18.33 45.53 6.55
CA ASN A 1020 18.10 46.07 5.20
C ASN A 1020 16.67 45.77 4.73
N ALA A 1021 15.70 46.57 5.18
CA ALA A 1021 14.47 46.84 4.43
C ALA A 1021 13.76 48.06 5.05
N SER A 1022 14.08 49.24 4.54
CA SER A 1022 13.37 50.49 4.80
C SER A 1022 12.00 50.45 4.11
N SER A 1023 11.00 49.79 4.72
CA SER A 1023 9.57 50.02 4.47
C SER A 1023 8.71 49.11 5.37
N CYS A 1024 8.53 49.49 6.63
CA CYS A 1024 7.47 48.94 7.48
C CYS A 1024 6.22 49.83 7.38
N PRO A 1025 5.02 49.27 7.20
CA PRO A 1025 3.80 49.86 7.75
C PRO A 1025 3.48 49.23 9.11
N SER A 1026 3.30 50.12 10.10
CA SER A 1026 2.58 49.98 11.37
C SER A 1026 2.98 48.86 12.34
N GLU A 1027 3.61 49.29 13.43
CA GLU A 1027 3.59 48.64 14.75
C GLU A 1027 2.17 48.14 15.13
N PRO A 1028 2.02 47.00 15.82
CA PRO A 1028 0.75 46.64 16.44
C PRO A 1028 0.42 47.69 17.52
N PRO A 1029 -0.86 48.10 17.66
CA PRO A 1029 -1.21 49.17 18.58
C PRO A 1029 -0.98 48.70 20.02
N SER A 1030 -0.19 49.50 20.75
CA SER A 1030 -0.13 49.49 22.21
C SER A 1030 -1.52 49.82 22.77
N VAL A 1031 -2.37 48.80 23.01
CA VAL A 1031 -3.68 48.93 23.67
C VAL A 1031 -3.65 48.39 25.11
N ALA A 1032 -2.46 48.11 25.66
CA ALA A 1032 -2.32 47.45 26.95
C ALA A 1032 -2.84 48.24 28.18
N PRO A 1033 -2.86 49.60 28.25
CA PRO A 1033 -3.39 50.28 29.44
C PRO A 1033 -4.91 50.47 29.43
N SER A 1034 -5.54 50.65 28.26
CA SER A 1034 -6.96 51.03 28.16
C SER A 1034 -7.92 49.83 28.17
N ALA A 1035 -7.55 48.72 27.53
CA ALA A 1035 -8.30 47.46 27.62
C ALA A 1035 -8.28 46.88 29.04
N MET A 1036 -7.21 47.15 29.80
CA MET A 1036 -7.01 46.72 31.19
C MET A 1036 -7.95 47.43 32.17
N VAL A 1037 -8.20 48.73 31.98
CA VAL A 1037 -9.18 49.50 32.78
C VAL A 1037 -10.61 49.07 32.45
N ALA A 1038 -10.91 48.81 31.17
CA ALA A 1038 -12.24 48.37 30.75
C ALA A 1038 -12.59 46.96 31.27
N THR A 1039 -11.64 46.02 31.25
CA THR A 1039 -11.82 44.65 31.77
C THR A 1039 -11.85 44.58 33.30
N LEU A 1040 -11.06 45.40 34.01
CA LEU A 1040 -11.14 45.52 35.48
C LEU A 1040 -12.49 46.11 35.95
N HIS A 1041 -12.99 47.14 35.26
CA HIS A 1041 -14.34 47.67 35.49
C HIS A 1041 -15.43 46.63 35.20
N TRP A 1042 -15.23 45.81 34.17
CA TRP A 1042 -16.13 44.73 33.80
C TRP A 1042 -16.18 43.61 34.85
N VAL A 1043 -15.03 43.16 35.36
CA VAL A 1043 -14.94 42.13 36.41
C VAL A 1043 -15.57 42.63 37.71
N THR A 1044 -15.42 43.91 38.06
CA THR A 1044 -16.11 44.49 39.22
C THR A 1044 -17.62 44.58 39.02
N LEU A 1045 -18.10 44.91 37.81
CA LEU A 1045 -19.53 44.97 37.49
C LEU A 1045 -20.20 43.58 37.52
N VAL A 1046 -19.52 42.56 36.99
CA VAL A 1046 -20.00 41.16 36.98
C VAL A 1046 -19.99 40.55 38.38
N LEU A 1047 -18.93 40.79 39.17
CA LEU A 1047 -18.89 40.37 40.59
C LEU A 1047 -19.96 41.09 41.44
N TRP A 1048 -20.27 42.35 41.12
CA TRP A 1048 -21.34 43.11 41.77
C TRP A 1048 -22.73 42.53 41.44
N HIS A 1049 -22.98 42.15 40.19
CA HIS A 1049 -24.23 41.48 39.79
C HIS A 1049 -24.36 40.06 40.36
N PHE A 1050 -23.29 39.27 40.41
CA PHE A 1050 -23.30 37.94 41.02
C PHE A 1050 -23.58 37.97 42.52
N ARG A 1051 -23.13 39.01 43.23
CA ARG A 1051 -23.38 39.18 44.67
C ARG A 1051 -24.85 39.50 44.98
N HIS A 1052 -25.58 40.06 44.02
CA HIS A 1052 -27.01 40.36 44.15
C HIS A 1052 -27.91 39.17 43.77
N TYR A 1053 -27.47 38.28 42.88
CA TYR A 1053 -28.27 37.12 42.43
C TYR A 1053 -28.23 35.92 43.39
N TRP A 1054 -27.29 35.88 44.34
CA TRP A 1054 -27.15 34.78 45.31
C TRP A 1054 -27.81 35.04 46.68
N ARG A 1055 -28.62 36.10 46.78
CA ARG A 1055 -29.42 36.42 47.99
C ARG A 1055 -30.93 36.15 47.83
N PHE A 1056 -31.32 35.31 46.87
CA PHE A 1056 -32.65 34.74 46.77
C PHE A 1056 -32.59 33.23 46.59
#